data_AF-A0AAV5GWX2-F1
#
_entry.id   AF-A0AAV5GWX2-F1
#
_cell.length_a   1.000
_cell.length_b   1.000
_cell.length_c   1.000
_cell.angle_alpha   90.00
_cell.angle_beta   90.00
_cell.angle_gamma   90.00
#
_symmetry.space_group_name_H-M   'P 1'
#
loop_
_entity.id
_entity.type
_entity.pdbx_description
1 polymer ?
#
loop_
_entity_poly.entity_id
_entity_poly.type
_entity_poly.pdbx_seq_one_letter_code
_entity_poly.pdbx_strand_id
1 'polypeptide(L)'
;MTVQPRVNPEEDQYLDLVRAVLARGEKRADRTGTGTQSLFAPPQLRFSLSRPPAATDGSAEPTLVLPLLTTKRVFSRGIIEELLWFVKGCTDSKVLSDKGVKIWDGNGSRAFLDSRGLQHREEGDLGPVYGFQWRHFGAEYRTAKDDYTGQGVDQLAEVIDKIKNNPTDRRIILSAWNPADLAKMALPPCHMFCQFYVNLPPPDSPPATKPRLSCLMYQRSADLGLGVPFNIASYALLTHMIALVTDTVPHEFILQLGDAHVYLDHVEPLQTQLERTPFAFPDFAWKRGRAEIGDIDGFEASDFVIDARYKENSHGPIAMKMSVLVSSPPSPASPTASPRLSTAPSSTNDSSRTPSPAPESCEAPSPTPPSSLEPTSSASSLRLGRCASEEQQYLELARNILEHGELRPSVKGGAGALALFSPPPLTFSLSRLASPTDPFSPTERVLPLLTTKKVNFDAIREEFTWTLRGCTDASKLTSGIWSANSSRAYLDSKGLYEYDEGDIGPGYGHQWRHFGAQYRGAKENYDGEGVDQLERLIRSIKTEPEKRKHIICAWSPADLDKMALPPCPTFVQFYVHSPSFSSSPSLFSSAPANPRARLSCAVYQRSADVALGLPFDLVSYALLTHLVALLTDLEPHELTFHLGDAHVYLDHVDGLETQLAREIRFDFPTLELSRSREELERAGGIDAVEENDFRLGKYESEPRIRFKLHP
;
A
#
# COMPACT_ATOMS: atom_id res chain seq x y z
N MET A 1 -8.01 -14.78 33.99
CA MET A 1 -6.53 -14.84 33.89
C MET A 1 -6.02 -13.41 33.93
N THR A 2 -5.21 -13.06 34.91
CA THR A 2 -4.54 -11.74 35.00
C THR A 2 -3.51 -11.66 33.87
N VAL A 3 -3.75 -10.80 32.89
CA VAL A 3 -2.79 -10.50 31.82
C VAL A 3 -1.58 -9.84 32.48
N GLN A 4 -0.40 -10.46 32.41
CA GLN A 4 0.82 -9.83 32.91
C GLN A 4 1.09 -8.54 32.10
N PRO A 5 1.52 -7.44 32.74
CA PRO A 5 1.84 -6.21 32.04
C PRO A 5 2.97 -6.44 31.02
N ARG A 6 2.76 -5.97 29.79
CA ARG A 6 3.74 -6.02 28.70
C ARG A 6 4.91 -5.10 29.01
N VAL A 7 6.14 -5.64 29.01
CA VAL A 7 7.37 -4.88 29.32
C VAL A 7 7.70 -3.87 28.22
N ASN A 8 7.50 -4.24 26.95
CA ASN A 8 7.71 -3.37 25.79
C ASN A 8 6.53 -3.51 24.82
N PRO A 9 5.45 -2.73 25.01
CA PRO A 9 4.26 -2.83 24.19
C PRO A 9 4.51 -2.48 22.71
N GLU A 10 5.56 -1.70 22.42
CA GLU A 10 5.94 -1.35 21.04
C GLU A 10 6.59 -2.52 20.30
N GLU A 11 7.50 -3.26 20.93
CA GLU A 11 8.03 -4.51 20.35
C GLU A 11 6.96 -5.61 20.25
N ASP A 12 6.03 -5.66 21.20
CA ASP A 12 4.91 -6.60 21.15
C ASP A 12 4.03 -6.43 19.90
N GLN A 13 3.96 -5.24 19.29
CA GLN A 13 3.24 -5.05 18.02
C GLN A 13 3.83 -5.94 16.91
N TYR A 14 5.17 -5.99 16.81
CA TYR A 14 5.86 -6.86 15.85
C TYR A 14 5.63 -8.35 16.19
N LEU A 15 5.71 -8.72 17.47
CA LEU A 15 5.49 -10.11 17.89
C LEU A 15 4.05 -10.55 17.64
N ASP A 16 3.07 -9.68 17.89
CA ASP A 16 1.65 -9.93 17.62
C ASP A 16 1.39 -10.08 16.12
N LEU A 17 2.07 -9.29 15.28
CA LEU A 17 2.02 -9.46 13.83
C LEU A 17 2.60 -10.82 13.38
N VAL A 18 3.76 -11.23 13.92
CA VAL A 18 4.33 -12.55 13.65
C VAL A 18 3.36 -13.66 14.07
N ARG A 19 2.77 -13.58 15.27
CA ARG A 19 1.74 -14.53 15.73
C ARG A 19 0.55 -14.58 14.76
N ALA A 20 0.08 -13.41 14.31
CA ALA A 20 -1.03 -13.33 13.38
C ALA A 20 -0.69 -13.99 12.02
N VAL A 21 0.49 -13.74 11.47
CA VAL A 21 0.91 -14.37 10.20
C VAL A 21 1.03 -15.88 10.35
N LEU A 22 1.60 -16.38 11.46
CA LEU A 22 1.72 -17.82 11.70
C LEU A 22 0.37 -18.51 11.95
N ALA A 23 -0.61 -17.81 12.52
CA ALA A 23 -1.91 -18.39 12.86
C ALA A 23 -2.90 -18.37 11.69
N ARG A 24 -2.91 -17.31 10.88
CA ARG A 24 -3.93 -17.07 9.86
C ARG A 24 -3.37 -16.62 8.49
N GLY A 25 -2.05 -16.59 8.33
CA GLY A 25 -1.43 -16.21 7.06
C GLY A 25 -1.70 -17.23 5.97
N GLU A 26 -1.96 -16.74 4.76
CA GLU A 26 -2.16 -17.57 3.58
C GLU A 26 -0.82 -18.18 3.15
N LYS A 27 -0.79 -19.50 2.92
CA LYS A 27 0.38 -20.16 2.35
C LYS A 27 0.49 -19.85 0.86
N ARG A 28 1.67 -19.41 0.43
CA ARG A 28 1.93 -18.96 -0.93
C ARG A 28 3.24 -19.50 -1.46
N ALA A 29 3.27 -19.78 -2.75
CA ALA A 29 4.51 -19.88 -3.48
C ALA A 29 5.19 -18.51 -3.53
N ASP A 30 6.51 -18.50 -3.69
CA ASP A 30 7.28 -17.27 -3.84
C ASP A 30 8.40 -17.47 -4.86
N ARG A 31 8.93 -16.37 -5.39
CA ARG A 31 9.97 -16.38 -6.43
C ARG A 31 11.25 -17.13 -6.04
N THR A 32 11.53 -17.34 -4.75
CA THR A 32 12.73 -18.04 -4.26
C THR A 32 12.54 -19.56 -4.21
N GLY A 33 11.30 -20.04 -4.22
CA GLY A 33 10.96 -21.46 -4.09
C GLY A 33 10.82 -21.96 -2.65
N THR A 34 10.99 -21.09 -1.65
CA THR A 34 10.91 -21.44 -0.21
C THR A 34 9.46 -21.58 0.26
N GLY A 35 8.57 -20.77 -0.30
CA GLY A 35 7.21 -20.56 0.16
C GLY A 35 7.13 -19.61 1.36
N THR A 36 5.96 -19.02 1.55
CA THR A 36 5.69 -18.07 2.64
C THR A 36 4.30 -18.25 3.25
N GLN A 37 4.11 -17.83 4.50
CA GLN A 37 2.80 -17.48 5.07
C GLN A 37 2.66 -15.97 5.06
N SER A 38 1.54 -15.42 4.55
CA SER A 38 1.39 -13.97 4.36
C SER A 38 0.03 -13.42 4.79
N LEU A 39 0.05 -12.20 5.32
CA LEU A 39 -1.12 -11.34 5.48
C LEU A 39 -0.93 -10.08 4.63
N PHE A 40 -2.00 -9.67 3.94
CA PHE A 40 -2.00 -8.46 3.14
C PHE A 40 -2.56 -7.27 3.93
N ALA A 41 -1.89 -6.13 3.81
CA ALA A 41 -2.26 -4.85 4.42
C ALA A 41 -2.61 -4.94 5.93
N PRO A 42 -1.75 -5.56 6.78
CA PRO A 42 -2.02 -5.64 8.20
C PRO A 42 -2.02 -4.24 8.86
N PRO A 43 -2.52 -4.14 10.11
CA PRO A 43 -2.41 -2.90 10.89
C PRO A 43 -0.97 -2.38 10.96
N GLN A 44 -0.82 -1.06 10.91
CA GLN A 44 0.47 -0.37 11.02
C GLN A 44 1.16 -0.65 12.37
N LEU A 45 2.49 -0.67 12.36
CA LEU A 45 3.32 -0.69 13.57
C LEU A 45 3.79 0.74 13.89
N ARG A 46 3.84 1.12 15.16
CA ARG A 46 4.22 2.47 15.61
C ARG A 46 5.26 2.40 16.71
N PHE A 47 6.30 3.23 16.61
CA PHE A 47 7.45 3.24 17.51
C PHE A 47 7.80 4.66 17.92
N SER A 48 7.88 4.90 19.22
CA SER A 48 8.33 6.20 19.73
C SER A 48 9.84 6.34 19.52
N LEU A 49 10.27 7.51 19.06
CA LEU A 49 11.68 7.81 18.83
C LEU A 49 12.30 8.67 19.93
N SER A 50 11.49 9.20 20.85
CA SER A 50 11.98 9.93 22.00
C SER A 50 11.01 9.87 23.17
N ARG A 51 11.56 9.89 24.39
CA ARG A 51 10.78 10.04 25.62
C ARG A 51 10.83 11.49 26.09
N PRO A 52 9.72 12.01 26.65
CA PRO A 52 9.70 13.36 27.21
C PRO A 52 10.81 13.55 28.24
N PRO A 53 11.39 14.75 28.33
CA PRO A 53 12.35 15.08 29.37
C PRO A 53 11.73 14.90 30.77
N ALA A 54 12.56 14.56 31.76
CA ALA A 54 12.12 14.45 33.15
C ALA A 54 11.64 15.79 33.75
N ALA A 55 12.14 16.90 33.21
CA ALA A 55 11.72 18.26 33.56
C ALA A 55 10.77 18.81 32.48
N THR A 56 9.64 19.38 32.91
CA THR A 56 8.58 19.89 32.02
C THR A 56 8.71 21.39 31.71
N ASP A 57 9.79 22.04 32.16
CA ASP A 57 10.03 23.48 31.98
C ASP A 57 10.62 23.84 30.60
N GLY A 58 10.77 22.85 29.73
CA GLY A 58 11.28 23.02 28.37
C GLY A 58 12.80 23.24 28.30
N SER A 59 13.53 23.14 29.42
CA SER A 59 14.98 23.34 29.46
C SER A 59 15.81 22.09 29.16
N ALA A 60 15.18 20.91 29.23
CA ALA A 60 15.84 19.61 29.04
C ALA A 60 15.48 18.99 27.69
N GLU A 61 16.50 18.50 26.98
CA GLU A 61 16.33 17.75 25.74
C GLU A 61 15.67 16.38 26.02
N PRO A 62 14.84 15.86 25.10
CA PRO A 62 14.22 14.55 25.24
C PRO A 62 15.29 13.44 25.16
N THR A 63 15.01 12.31 25.80
CA THR A 63 15.87 11.13 25.66
C THR A 63 15.53 10.42 24.35
N LEU A 64 16.50 10.33 23.43
CA LEU A 64 16.30 9.64 22.17
C LEU A 64 16.26 8.12 22.40
N VAL A 65 15.37 7.45 21.67
CA VAL A 65 15.16 5.99 21.73
C VAL A 65 15.30 5.42 20.32
N LEU A 66 15.91 4.25 20.21
CA LEU A 66 16.00 3.52 18.95
C LEU A 66 15.16 2.23 19.06
N PRO A 67 14.08 2.05 18.26
CA PRO A 67 13.32 0.80 18.21
C PRO A 67 14.13 -0.33 17.56
N LEU A 68 15.09 -0.84 18.33
CA LEU A 68 15.96 -1.95 17.98
C LEU A 68 15.49 -3.18 18.75
N LEU A 69 14.92 -4.16 18.04
CA LEU A 69 14.30 -5.32 18.68
C LEU A 69 15.23 -6.02 19.68
N THR A 70 14.65 -6.49 20.78
CA THR A 70 15.37 -7.07 21.91
C THR A 70 15.13 -8.56 22.06
N THR A 71 14.02 -9.09 21.54
CA THR A 71 13.73 -10.54 21.45
C THR A 71 14.69 -11.29 20.51
N LYS A 72 15.36 -10.56 19.61
CA LYS A 72 16.42 -11.08 18.75
C LYS A 72 17.41 -9.96 18.45
N ARG A 73 18.69 -10.19 18.76
CA ARG A 73 19.76 -9.24 18.45
C ARG A 73 19.81 -8.91 16.96
N VAL A 74 19.72 -7.63 16.64
CA VAL A 74 19.73 -7.09 15.28
C VAL A 74 21.14 -6.58 14.91
N PHE A 75 21.52 -6.69 13.63
CA PHE A 75 22.84 -6.29 13.12
C PHE A 75 22.95 -4.77 12.90
N SER A 76 22.98 -3.99 14.00
CA SER A 76 22.95 -2.52 13.97
C SER A 76 24.05 -1.87 13.12
N ARG A 77 25.28 -2.41 13.13
CA ARG A 77 26.37 -1.92 12.28
C ARG A 77 26.01 -2.00 10.79
N GLY A 78 25.39 -3.10 10.36
CA GLY A 78 24.94 -3.25 8.97
C GLY A 78 23.87 -2.22 8.61
N ILE A 79 22.95 -1.94 9.52
CA ILE A 79 21.88 -0.94 9.34
C ILE A 79 22.46 0.45 9.11
N ILE A 80 23.38 0.88 9.97
CA ILE A 80 24.00 2.21 9.89
C ILE A 80 24.77 2.36 8.57
N GLU A 81 25.59 1.38 8.22
CA GLU A 81 26.41 1.44 7.00
C GLU A 81 25.57 1.41 5.72
N GLU A 82 24.49 0.61 5.69
CA GLU A 82 23.55 0.60 4.57
C GLU A 82 22.80 1.92 4.45
N LEU A 83 22.33 2.49 5.56
CA LEU A 83 21.62 3.77 5.54
C LEU A 83 22.50 4.90 5.01
N LEU A 84 23.77 4.98 5.46
CA LEU A 84 24.73 5.95 4.94
C LEU A 84 25.05 5.70 3.46
N TRP A 85 25.04 4.44 3.01
CA TRP A 85 25.20 4.08 1.60
C TRP A 85 24.01 4.55 0.75
N PHE A 86 22.77 4.41 1.25
CA PHE A 86 21.58 4.97 0.60
C PHE A 86 21.60 6.50 0.55
N VAL A 87 21.93 7.16 1.67
CA VAL A 87 22.04 8.62 1.73
C VAL A 87 23.00 9.12 0.65
N LYS A 88 24.16 8.49 0.49
CA LYS A 88 25.16 8.86 -0.53
C LYS A 88 24.75 8.58 -1.99
N GLY A 89 23.57 8.01 -2.24
CA GLY A 89 23.15 7.64 -3.59
C GLY A 89 23.91 6.46 -4.19
N CYS A 90 24.66 5.71 -3.38
CA CYS A 90 25.53 4.65 -3.88
C CYS A 90 24.71 3.44 -4.35
N THR A 91 25.21 2.73 -5.37
CA THR A 91 24.56 1.54 -5.97
C THR A 91 25.49 0.35 -6.14
N ASP A 92 26.78 0.49 -5.76
CA ASP A 92 27.75 -0.61 -5.73
C ASP A 92 27.73 -1.28 -4.36
N SER A 93 27.26 -2.53 -4.32
CA SER A 93 27.24 -3.35 -3.10
C SER A 93 28.63 -3.66 -2.55
N LYS A 94 29.70 -3.62 -3.36
CA LYS A 94 31.07 -3.89 -2.91
C LYS A 94 31.55 -2.88 -1.86
N VAL A 95 31.05 -1.64 -1.90
CA VAL A 95 31.34 -0.62 -0.88
C VAL A 95 30.90 -1.07 0.52
N LEU A 96 29.81 -1.83 0.62
CA LEU A 96 29.35 -2.44 1.87
C LEU A 96 30.15 -3.71 2.18
N SER A 97 30.40 -4.56 1.18
CA SER A 97 31.14 -5.81 1.34
C SER A 97 32.56 -5.58 1.86
N ASP A 98 33.24 -4.53 1.39
CA ASP A 98 34.60 -4.12 1.82
C ASP A 98 34.65 -3.71 3.30
N LYS A 99 33.51 -3.25 3.85
CA LYS A 99 33.34 -2.98 5.29
C LYS A 99 32.92 -4.22 6.08
N GLY A 100 32.76 -5.37 5.43
CA GLY A 100 32.26 -6.62 6.02
C GLY A 100 30.75 -6.67 6.17
N VAL A 101 30.00 -5.78 5.50
CA VAL A 101 28.53 -5.78 5.48
C VAL A 101 28.05 -6.48 4.21
N LYS A 102 27.63 -7.74 4.35
CA LYS A 102 27.40 -8.66 3.21
C LYS A 102 25.94 -8.85 2.82
N ILE A 103 25.06 -7.95 3.25
CA ILE A 103 23.60 -8.11 3.08
C ILE A 103 23.16 -8.02 1.61
N TRP A 104 23.95 -7.40 0.74
CA TRP A 104 23.67 -7.28 -0.69
C TRP A 104 24.46 -8.24 -1.59
N ASP A 105 25.47 -8.95 -1.06
CA ASP A 105 26.36 -9.83 -1.85
C ASP A 105 25.57 -10.85 -2.69
N GLY A 106 24.51 -11.44 -2.12
CA GLY A 106 23.68 -12.41 -2.83
C GLY A 106 22.98 -11.82 -4.07
N ASN A 107 22.41 -10.62 -3.93
CA ASN A 107 21.70 -9.92 -5.00
C ASN A 107 22.64 -9.21 -5.99
N GLY A 108 23.86 -8.86 -5.55
CA GLY A 108 24.91 -8.29 -6.39
C GLY A 108 25.74 -9.32 -7.14
N SER A 109 25.60 -10.61 -6.83
CA SER A 109 26.37 -11.69 -7.45
C SER A 109 26.14 -11.79 -8.96
N ARG A 110 27.18 -12.22 -9.70
CA ARG A 110 27.07 -12.46 -11.15
C ARG A 110 25.88 -13.35 -11.52
N ALA A 111 25.72 -14.47 -10.81
CA ALA A 111 24.64 -15.44 -11.06
C ALA A 111 23.25 -14.81 -10.91
N PHE A 112 23.06 -13.97 -9.87
CA PHE A 112 21.77 -13.31 -9.66
C PHE A 112 21.50 -12.25 -10.73
N LEU A 113 22.47 -11.40 -11.07
CA LEU A 113 22.32 -10.39 -12.12
C LEU A 113 22.02 -11.03 -13.48
N ASP A 114 22.65 -12.16 -13.82
CA ASP A 114 22.36 -12.89 -15.05
C ASP A 114 20.94 -13.45 -15.07
N SER A 115 20.45 -13.98 -13.94
CA SER A 115 19.06 -14.44 -13.80
C SER A 115 18.02 -13.31 -13.97
N ARG A 116 18.45 -12.06 -13.81
CA ARG A 116 17.62 -10.86 -14.01
C ARG A 116 17.75 -10.28 -15.42
N GLY A 117 18.58 -10.86 -16.29
CA GLY A 117 18.86 -10.32 -17.63
C GLY A 117 19.77 -9.09 -17.60
N LEU A 118 20.61 -8.96 -16.57
CA LEU A 118 21.52 -7.83 -16.35
C LEU A 118 22.98 -8.23 -16.61
N GLN A 119 23.25 -9.01 -17.65
CA GLN A 119 24.59 -9.51 -18.00
C GLN A 119 25.58 -8.38 -18.31
N HIS A 120 25.08 -7.23 -18.76
CA HIS A 120 25.86 -6.05 -19.09
C HIS A 120 26.39 -5.28 -17.86
N ARG A 121 25.88 -5.55 -16.66
CA ARG A 121 26.32 -4.91 -15.41
C ARG A 121 27.56 -5.57 -14.86
N GLU A 122 28.41 -4.84 -14.15
CA GLU A 122 29.48 -5.45 -13.35
C GLU A 122 28.91 -6.19 -12.13
N GLU A 123 29.61 -7.20 -11.63
CA GLU A 123 29.26 -7.80 -10.34
C GLU A 123 29.31 -6.74 -9.24
N GLY A 124 28.26 -6.68 -8.43
CA GLY A 124 28.08 -5.68 -7.37
C GLY A 124 27.23 -4.45 -7.76
N ASP A 125 27.07 -4.15 -9.06
CA ASP A 125 26.22 -3.06 -9.57
C ASP A 125 24.74 -3.47 -9.48
N LEU A 126 24.02 -2.87 -8.52
CA LEU A 126 22.62 -3.18 -8.26
C LEU A 126 21.65 -2.43 -9.20
N GLY A 127 22.15 -1.56 -10.07
CA GLY A 127 21.36 -0.62 -10.86
C GLY A 127 20.78 0.54 -10.04
N PRO A 128 19.79 1.27 -10.57
CA PRO A 128 19.24 2.48 -9.95
C PRO A 128 18.28 2.18 -8.79
N VAL A 129 18.78 1.54 -7.73
CA VAL A 129 18.03 1.16 -6.53
C VAL A 129 17.95 2.32 -5.51
N TYR A 130 17.15 2.15 -4.45
CA TYR A 130 17.04 3.00 -3.25
C TYR A 130 17.73 4.38 -3.30
N GLY A 131 18.99 4.46 -2.84
CA GLY A 131 19.73 5.73 -2.73
C GLY A 131 19.84 6.50 -4.04
N PHE A 132 20.00 5.81 -5.17
CA PHE A 132 19.98 6.46 -6.48
C PHE A 132 18.66 7.16 -6.72
N GLN A 133 17.54 6.50 -6.43
CA GLN A 133 16.23 7.13 -6.56
C GLN A 133 16.05 8.26 -5.55
N TRP A 134 16.67 8.20 -4.37
CA TRP A 134 16.60 9.28 -3.37
C TRP A 134 17.33 10.56 -3.82
N ARG A 135 18.48 10.42 -4.48
CA ARG A 135 19.35 11.56 -4.85
C ARG A 135 19.24 11.97 -6.32
N HIS A 136 18.79 11.07 -7.19
CA HIS A 136 18.84 11.19 -8.65
C HIS A 136 17.57 10.64 -9.33
N PHE A 137 16.39 10.84 -8.75
CA PHE A 137 15.14 10.30 -9.33
C PHE A 137 14.95 10.79 -10.77
N GLY A 138 14.70 9.87 -11.69
CA GLY A 138 14.50 10.18 -13.12
C GLY A 138 15.78 10.41 -13.93
N ALA A 139 16.96 10.35 -13.32
CA ALA A 139 18.22 10.37 -14.06
C ALA A 139 18.44 9.08 -14.86
N GLU A 140 19.08 9.19 -16.02
CA GLU A 140 19.48 8.03 -16.81
C GLU A 140 20.64 7.28 -16.13
N TYR A 141 20.35 6.09 -15.61
CA TYR A 141 21.38 5.23 -15.03
C TYR A 141 22.31 4.64 -16.08
N ARG A 142 23.62 4.81 -15.87
CA ARG A 142 24.72 4.23 -16.65
C ARG A 142 25.35 3.05 -15.91
N THR A 143 26.30 3.29 -15.01
CA THR A 143 26.93 2.28 -14.14
C THR A 143 26.97 2.75 -12.68
N ALA A 144 27.29 1.85 -11.76
CA ALA A 144 27.46 2.19 -10.35
C ALA A 144 28.64 3.11 -10.02
N LYS A 145 29.54 3.36 -10.99
CA LYS A 145 30.77 4.17 -10.82
C LYS A 145 30.70 5.55 -11.48
N ASP A 146 29.66 5.81 -12.27
CA ASP A 146 29.48 7.11 -12.91
C ASP A 146 29.10 8.19 -11.87
N ASP A 147 29.44 9.44 -12.18
CA ASP A 147 28.99 10.59 -11.40
C ASP A 147 27.58 11.01 -11.87
N TYR A 148 26.67 11.09 -10.92
CA TYR A 148 25.27 11.51 -11.10
C TYR A 148 24.96 12.86 -10.45
N THR A 149 25.97 13.55 -9.92
CA THR A 149 25.81 14.86 -9.28
C THR A 149 25.05 15.82 -10.19
N GLY A 150 23.98 16.42 -9.66
CA GLY A 150 23.12 17.36 -10.38
C GLY A 150 22.20 16.74 -11.44
N GLN A 151 22.14 15.41 -11.56
CA GLN A 151 21.21 14.71 -12.46
C GLN A 151 19.99 14.22 -11.68
N GLY A 152 18.81 14.32 -12.30
CA GLY A 152 17.54 13.92 -11.70
C GLY A 152 17.10 14.83 -10.55
N VAL A 153 16.16 14.35 -9.75
CA VAL A 153 15.64 15.06 -8.56
C VAL A 153 16.30 14.52 -7.29
N ASP A 154 16.94 15.40 -6.51
CA ASP A 154 17.41 15.10 -5.15
C ASP A 154 16.26 15.28 -4.15
N GLN A 155 15.49 14.21 -3.98
CA GLN A 155 14.35 14.19 -3.06
C GLN A 155 14.77 14.35 -1.60
N LEU A 156 15.94 13.85 -1.21
CA LEU A 156 16.42 13.94 0.17
C LEU A 156 16.72 15.40 0.54
N ALA A 157 17.36 16.14 -0.36
CA ALA A 157 17.58 17.57 -0.21
C ALA A 157 16.25 18.34 -0.13
N GLU A 158 15.29 18.03 -1.00
CA GLU A 158 13.94 18.64 -0.95
C GLU A 158 13.19 18.36 0.35
N VAL A 159 13.28 17.14 0.88
CA VAL A 159 12.67 16.77 2.17
C VAL A 159 13.23 17.64 3.29
N ILE A 160 14.56 17.78 3.35
CA ILE A 160 15.24 18.58 4.38
C ILE A 160 14.87 20.07 4.23
N ASP A 161 14.83 20.59 3.00
CA ASP A 161 14.41 21.96 2.72
C ASP A 161 12.97 22.22 3.17
N LYS A 162 12.03 21.36 2.78
CA LYS A 162 10.62 21.49 3.16
C LYS A 162 10.43 21.44 4.68
N ILE A 163 11.13 20.56 5.40
CA ILE A 163 11.04 20.52 6.87
C ILE A 163 11.52 21.84 7.49
N LYS A 164 12.59 22.45 6.95
CA LYS A 164 13.14 23.72 7.46
C LYS A 164 12.27 24.91 7.10
N ASN A 165 11.78 24.98 5.87
CA ASN A 165 11.23 26.20 5.27
C ASN A 165 9.73 26.16 5.00
N ASN A 166 9.12 24.97 4.93
CA ASN A 166 7.68 24.77 4.73
C ASN A 166 7.16 23.54 5.50
N PRO A 167 7.30 23.50 6.84
CA PRO A 167 7.09 22.29 7.65
C PRO A 167 5.64 21.76 7.64
N THR A 168 4.67 22.59 7.22
CA THR A 168 3.26 22.19 7.11
C THR A 168 2.90 21.65 5.71
N ASP A 169 3.88 21.52 4.79
CA ASP A 169 3.64 20.90 3.50
C ASP A 169 3.22 19.43 3.67
N ARG A 170 2.19 19.01 2.95
CA ARG A 170 1.68 17.63 2.95
C ARG A 170 2.32 16.75 1.87
N ARG A 171 3.47 17.19 1.33
CA ARG A 171 4.23 16.56 0.23
C ARG A 171 5.72 16.38 0.58
N ILE A 172 6.04 16.28 1.87
CA ILE A 172 7.39 15.95 2.34
C ILE A 172 7.58 14.43 2.19
N ILE A 173 7.98 14.01 0.99
CA ILE A 173 7.94 12.63 0.53
C ILE A 173 9.28 12.23 -0.06
N LEU A 174 9.65 10.97 0.17
CA LEU A 174 10.79 10.31 -0.45
C LEU A 174 10.34 8.96 -1.05
N SER A 175 10.49 8.79 -2.36
CA SER A 175 10.11 7.57 -3.07
C SER A 175 11.31 6.88 -3.71
N ALA A 176 11.38 5.56 -3.57
CA ALA A 176 12.30 4.71 -4.34
C ALA A 176 11.58 4.00 -5.49
N TRP A 177 10.24 4.09 -5.58
CA TRP A 177 9.48 3.37 -6.59
C TRP A 177 9.39 4.15 -7.90
N ASN A 178 10.26 3.80 -8.84
CA ASN A 178 10.25 4.35 -10.19
C ASN A 178 9.85 3.28 -11.22
N PRO A 179 8.58 3.23 -11.67
CA PRO A 179 8.08 2.31 -12.69
C PRO A 179 8.93 2.20 -13.96
N ALA A 180 9.56 3.29 -14.41
CA ALA A 180 10.40 3.33 -15.62
C ALA A 180 11.76 2.63 -15.41
N ASP A 181 12.25 2.57 -14.18
CA ASP A 181 13.54 1.97 -13.85
C ASP A 181 13.46 0.56 -13.28
N LEU A 182 12.27 0.05 -12.92
CA LEU A 182 12.13 -1.25 -12.24
C LEU A 182 12.80 -2.42 -12.98
N ALA A 183 12.83 -2.38 -14.32
CA ALA A 183 13.48 -3.42 -15.13
C ALA A 183 15.03 -3.36 -15.05
N LYS A 184 15.59 -2.20 -14.70
CA LYS A 184 17.03 -1.94 -14.61
C LYS A 184 17.63 -2.35 -13.26
N MET A 185 16.79 -2.54 -12.25
CA MET A 185 17.19 -2.83 -10.86
C MET A 185 17.43 -4.32 -10.64
N ALA A 186 18.48 -4.66 -9.88
CA ALA A 186 18.73 -6.03 -9.42
C ALA A 186 17.52 -6.54 -8.61
N LEU A 187 17.03 -5.72 -7.69
CA LEU A 187 15.81 -6.00 -6.92
C LEU A 187 14.96 -4.72 -6.79
N PRO A 188 13.66 -4.77 -7.15
CA PRO A 188 12.75 -3.66 -6.90
C PRO A 188 12.66 -3.29 -5.42
N PRO A 189 12.58 -2.00 -5.05
CA PRO A 189 12.56 -1.56 -3.65
C PRO A 189 11.48 -2.22 -2.81
N CYS A 190 11.83 -2.71 -1.62
CA CYS A 190 10.86 -3.25 -0.66
C CYS A 190 10.21 -2.14 0.16
N HIS A 191 11.02 -1.35 0.86
CA HIS A 191 10.63 -0.09 1.48
C HIS A 191 10.67 1.00 0.41
N MET A 192 9.51 1.24 -0.19
CA MET A 192 9.43 1.90 -1.49
C MET A 192 9.07 3.38 -1.41
N PHE A 193 8.57 3.82 -0.26
CA PHE A 193 8.02 5.15 -0.06
C PHE A 193 8.07 5.52 1.42
N CYS A 194 8.41 6.77 1.75
CA CYS A 194 8.11 7.34 3.05
C CYS A 194 7.62 8.80 2.95
N GLN A 195 6.82 9.19 3.94
CA GLN A 195 6.30 10.54 4.13
C GLN A 195 6.70 11.04 5.51
N PHE A 196 7.14 12.30 5.58
CA PHE A 196 7.46 12.98 6.82
C PHE A 196 6.35 13.94 7.21
N TYR A 197 6.23 14.17 8.51
CA TYR A 197 5.23 15.06 9.10
C TYR A 197 5.83 15.83 10.26
N VAL A 198 5.69 17.15 10.23
CA VAL A 198 6.19 18.03 11.30
C VAL A 198 5.03 18.47 12.16
N ASN A 199 4.96 17.97 13.39
CA ASN A 199 4.05 18.48 14.42
C ASN A 199 4.61 19.80 14.94
N LEU A 200 3.85 20.89 14.77
CA LEU A 200 4.28 22.19 15.27
C LEU A 200 3.93 22.32 16.76
N PRO A 201 4.75 23.03 17.56
CA PRO A 201 4.38 23.36 18.92
C PRO A 201 3.07 24.18 18.94
N PRO A 202 2.15 23.91 19.89
CA PRO A 202 1.01 24.78 20.14
C PRO A 202 1.41 26.26 20.31
N PRO A 203 0.58 27.24 19.90
CA PRO A 203 0.92 28.67 19.98
C PRO A 203 1.29 29.18 21.38
N ASP A 204 0.82 28.51 22.43
CA ASP A 204 1.06 28.80 23.84
C ASP A 204 2.28 28.05 24.43
N SER A 205 3.00 27.29 23.60
CA SER A 205 4.22 26.59 24.02
C SER A 205 5.36 27.57 24.38
N PRO A 206 6.29 27.20 25.28
CA PRO A 206 7.48 27.98 25.55
C PRO A 206 8.24 28.34 24.25
N PRO A 207 8.82 29.55 24.12
CA PRO A 207 9.48 30.01 22.88
C PRO A 207 10.60 29.10 22.36
N ALA A 208 11.22 28.29 23.22
CA ALA A 208 12.29 27.36 22.86
C ALA A 208 11.81 25.97 22.43
N THR A 209 10.49 25.73 22.37
CA THR A 209 9.94 24.41 22.03
C THR A 209 10.18 24.10 20.57
N LYS A 210 10.91 23.01 20.29
CA LYS A 210 11.21 22.57 18.93
C LYS A 210 10.01 21.83 18.30
N PRO A 211 9.80 21.94 16.97
CA PRO A 211 8.88 21.08 16.25
C PRO A 211 9.29 19.60 16.36
N ARG A 212 8.31 18.71 16.20
CA ARG A 212 8.50 17.25 16.30
C ARG A 212 8.36 16.61 14.93
N LEU A 213 9.31 15.74 14.56
CA LEU A 213 9.35 15.07 13.26
C LEU A 213 8.93 13.61 13.37
N SER A 214 7.91 13.24 12.60
CA SER A 214 7.45 11.85 12.45
C SER A 214 7.72 11.36 11.02
N CYS A 215 7.91 10.05 10.86
CA CYS A 215 8.11 9.40 9.57
C CYS A 215 7.17 8.19 9.43
N LEU A 216 6.44 8.13 8.32
CA LEU A 216 5.69 6.96 7.89
C LEU A 216 6.41 6.31 6.71
N MET A 217 6.74 5.03 6.80
CA MET A 217 7.29 4.26 5.69
C MET A 217 6.31 3.16 5.24
N TYR A 218 6.11 3.05 3.92
CA TYR A 218 5.35 1.97 3.31
C TYR A 218 6.29 0.92 2.68
N GLN A 219 6.12 -0.33 3.12
CA GLN A 219 6.87 -1.47 2.66
C GLN A 219 5.95 -2.47 1.94
N ARG A 220 6.06 -2.56 0.62
CA ARG A 220 5.19 -3.42 -0.21
C ARG A 220 5.32 -4.92 0.06
N SER A 221 6.48 -5.33 0.58
CA SER A 221 6.89 -6.73 0.77
C SER A 221 7.80 -6.80 1.99
N ALA A 222 7.32 -7.45 3.03
CA ALA A 222 7.88 -7.38 4.37
C ALA A 222 8.18 -8.78 4.91
N ASP A 223 9.45 -9.17 4.79
CA ASP A 223 10.00 -10.36 5.46
C ASP A 223 10.09 -10.09 6.96
N LEU A 224 9.20 -10.70 7.73
CA LEU A 224 9.14 -10.53 9.19
C LEU A 224 10.32 -11.20 9.90
N GLY A 225 10.92 -12.23 9.31
CA GLY A 225 12.05 -12.95 9.90
C GLY A 225 13.33 -12.11 9.90
N LEU A 226 13.67 -11.52 8.75
CA LEU A 226 14.94 -10.80 8.58
C LEU A 226 14.77 -9.31 8.30
N GLY A 227 13.95 -8.95 7.32
CA GLY A 227 13.87 -7.59 6.78
C GLY A 227 13.24 -6.57 7.72
N VAL A 228 12.06 -6.86 8.28
CA VAL A 228 11.29 -5.89 9.08
C VAL A 228 12.05 -5.38 10.31
N PRO A 229 12.70 -6.22 11.15
CA PRO A 229 13.52 -5.72 12.25
C PRO A 229 14.64 -4.77 11.80
N PHE A 230 15.23 -5.02 10.63
CA PHE A 230 16.26 -4.18 10.03
C PHE A 230 15.67 -2.84 9.55
N ASN A 231 14.52 -2.88 8.87
CA ASN A 231 13.86 -1.71 8.30
C ASN A 231 13.26 -0.78 9.37
N ILE A 232 12.77 -1.33 10.50
CA ILE A 232 12.30 -0.52 11.64
C ILE A 232 13.43 0.39 12.14
N ALA A 233 14.58 -0.20 12.46
CA ALA A 233 15.71 0.57 12.98
C ALA A 233 16.34 1.49 11.90
N SER A 234 16.36 1.07 10.63
CA SER A 234 16.90 1.90 9.53
C SER A 234 16.13 3.21 9.36
N TYR A 235 14.80 3.16 9.24
CA TYR A 235 14.00 4.38 9.06
C TYR A 235 13.82 5.19 10.35
N ALA A 236 13.88 4.54 11.52
CA ALA A 236 14.03 5.27 12.79
C ALA A 236 15.32 6.10 12.80
N LEU A 237 16.46 5.50 12.40
CA LEU A 237 17.73 6.23 12.29
C LEU A 237 17.69 7.34 11.23
N LEU A 238 17.08 7.11 10.07
CA LEU A 238 16.89 8.16 9.07
C LEU A 238 16.10 9.35 9.64
N THR A 239 15.05 9.06 10.41
CA THR A 239 14.24 10.09 11.08
C THR A 239 15.06 10.85 12.12
N HIS A 240 15.87 10.16 12.92
CA HIS A 240 16.82 10.77 13.85
C HIS A 240 17.82 11.68 13.14
N MET A 241 18.38 11.24 11.99
CA MET A 241 19.36 12.01 11.20
C MET A 241 18.75 13.29 10.66
N ILE A 242 17.57 13.19 10.03
CA ILE A 242 16.86 14.34 9.48
C ILE A 242 16.44 15.28 10.60
N ALA A 243 15.98 14.76 11.74
CA ALA A 243 15.60 15.57 12.88
C ALA A 243 16.77 16.44 13.38
N LEU A 244 17.97 15.86 13.49
CA LEU A 244 19.17 16.57 13.92
C LEU A 244 19.54 17.72 12.98
N VAL A 245 19.57 17.49 11.67
CA VAL A 245 20.00 18.51 10.68
C VAL A 245 18.93 19.58 10.43
N THR A 246 17.66 19.29 10.77
CA THR A 246 16.52 20.22 10.64
C THR A 246 16.14 20.93 11.94
N ASP A 247 16.83 20.66 13.06
CA ASP A 247 16.51 21.21 14.38
C ASP A 247 15.13 20.83 14.92
N THR A 248 14.70 19.62 14.63
CA THR A 248 13.44 19.06 15.13
C THR A 248 13.72 17.93 16.13
N VAL A 249 12.72 17.60 16.93
CA VAL A 249 12.76 16.47 17.85
C VAL A 249 12.19 15.24 17.14
N PRO A 250 12.93 14.12 17.04
CA PRO A 250 12.39 12.88 16.46
C PRO A 250 11.27 12.36 17.37
N HIS A 251 10.11 12.08 16.80
CA HIS A 251 8.89 11.81 17.55
C HIS A 251 8.42 10.36 17.39
N GLU A 252 8.08 9.97 16.17
CA GLU A 252 7.49 8.67 15.91
C GLU A 252 7.88 8.12 14.54
N PHE A 253 8.14 6.82 14.50
CA PHE A 253 8.27 6.06 13.27
C PHE A 253 7.06 5.13 13.12
N ILE A 254 6.40 5.20 11.97
CA ILE A 254 5.23 4.40 11.60
C ILE A 254 5.60 3.51 10.41
N LEU A 255 5.38 2.21 10.55
CA LEU A 255 5.61 1.23 9.51
C LEU A 255 4.28 0.67 8.99
N GLN A 256 3.98 1.00 7.74
CA GLN A 256 2.85 0.44 7.00
C GLN A 256 3.34 -0.68 6.07
N LEU A 257 2.66 -1.81 6.08
CA LEU A 257 3.03 -2.99 5.30
C LEU A 257 1.99 -3.31 4.24
N GLY A 258 2.46 -3.76 3.06
CA GLY A 258 1.67 -4.44 2.03
C GLY A 258 1.59 -5.94 2.32
N ASP A 259 2.39 -6.75 1.62
CA ASP A 259 2.52 -8.20 1.89
C ASP A 259 3.48 -8.43 3.07
N ALA A 260 2.93 -8.71 4.26
CA ALA A 260 3.69 -9.08 5.45
C ALA A 260 3.77 -10.61 5.57
N HIS A 261 4.98 -11.16 5.49
CA HIS A 261 5.17 -12.60 5.38
C HIS A 261 6.30 -13.17 6.24
N VAL A 262 6.14 -14.45 6.54
CA VAL A 262 7.14 -15.33 7.13
C VAL A 262 7.51 -16.38 6.09
N TYR A 263 8.81 -16.52 5.79
CA TYR A 263 9.28 -17.66 5.00
C TYR A 263 9.08 -18.96 5.77
N LEU A 264 8.75 -20.04 5.06
CA LEU A 264 8.42 -21.32 5.71
C LEU A 264 9.60 -21.90 6.50
N ASP A 265 10.84 -21.65 6.09
CA ASP A 265 12.05 -22.04 6.80
C ASP A 265 12.40 -21.13 8.00
N HIS A 266 11.65 -20.04 8.23
CA HIS A 266 11.78 -19.16 9.39
C HIS A 266 10.73 -19.41 10.47
N VAL A 267 9.76 -20.31 10.24
CA VAL A 267 8.66 -20.58 11.19
C VAL A 267 9.19 -21.03 12.55
N GLU A 268 10.04 -22.05 12.58
CA GLU A 268 10.63 -22.57 13.84
C GLU A 268 11.52 -21.51 14.54
N PRO A 269 12.47 -20.84 13.84
CA PRO A 269 13.21 -19.71 14.40
C PRO A 269 12.34 -18.60 15.01
N LEU A 270 11.22 -18.26 14.38
CA LEU A 270 10.29 -17.25 14.87
C LEU A 270 9.45 -17.75 16.05
N GLN A 271 9.07 -19.02 16.08
CA GLN A 271 8.43 -19.62 17.26
C GLN A 271 9.35 -19.52 18.48
N THR A 272 10.65 -19.79 18.34
CA THR A 272 11.63 -19.54 19.42
C THR A 272 11.72 -18.06 19.80
N GLN A 273 11.65 -17.14 18.83
CA GLN A 273 11.63 -15.69 19.13
C GLN A 273 10.39 -15.31 19.96
N LEU A 274 9.23 -15.88 19.66
CA LEU A 274 7.94 -15.57 20.31
C LEU A 274 7.86 -16.02 21.77
N GLU A 275 8.73 -16.93 22.21
CA GLU A 275 8.85 -17.38 23.61
C GLU A 275 9.65 -16.39 24.48
N ARG A 276 10.36 -15.44 23.86
CA ARG A 276 11.22 -14.49 24.57
C ARG A 276 10.44 -13.26 25.00
N THR A 277 10.52 -12.93 26.28
CA THR A 277 10.00 -11.64 26.79
C THR A 277 10.86 -10.50 26.26
N PRO A 278 10.28 -9.45 25.65
CA PRO A 278 11.03 -8.29 25.19
C PRO A 278 11.56 -7.46 26.38
N PHE A 279 12.71 -6.82 26.16
CA PHE A 279 13.25 -5.77 27.03
C PHE A 279 12.83 -4.39 26.49
N ALA A 280 13.08 -3.34 27.29
CA ALA A 280 12.95 -1.97 26.81
C ALA A 280 13.92 -1.70 25.65
N PHE A 281 13.50 -0.88 24.68
CA PHE A 281 14.37 -0.42 23.61
C PHE A 281 15.57 0.38 24.14
N PRO A 282 16.73 0.30 23.47
CA PRO A 282 17.92 1.02 23.90
C PRO A 282 17.79 2.53 23.69
N ASP A 283 18.46 3.27 24.57
CA ASP A 283 18.67 4.70 24.39
C ASP A 283 19.62 4.93 23.20
N PHE A 284 19.44 6.07 22.54
CA PHE A 284 20.24 6.50 21.40
C PHE A 284 20.85 7.87 21.68
N ALA A 285 22.03 8.14 21.12
CA ALA A 285 22.67 9.43 21.20
C ALA A 285 23.54 9.69 19.96
N TRP A 286 23.77 10.98 19.71
CA TRP A 286 24.74 11.44 18.72
C TRP A 286 26.09 11.74 19.37
N LYS A 287 27.17 11.26 18.77
CA LYS A 287 28.54 11.60 19.21
C LYS A 287 28.90 13.05 18.88
N ARG A 288 28.54 13.51 17.69
CA ARG A 288 28.76 14.88 17.19
C ARG A 288 27.45 15.63 17.11
N GLY A 289 27.49 16.93 17.39
CA GLY A 289 26.32 17.80 17.30
C GLY A 289 26.03 18.25 15.87
N ARG A 290 24.86 18.88 15.67
CA ARG A 290 24.41 19.46 14.39
C ARG A 290 25.46 20.36 13.73
N ALA A 291 26.14 21.21 14.52
CA ALA A 291 27.13 22.15 13.98
C ALA A 291 28.37 21.46 13.39
N GLU A 292 28.79 20.32 13.96
CA GLU A 292 29.93 19.55 13.46
C GLU A 292 29.55 18.66 12.26
N ILE A 293 28.31 18.17 12.23
CA ILE A 293 27.78 17.34 11.14
C ILE A 293 27.43 18.20 9.91
N GLY A 294 26.88 19.39 10.13
CA GLY A 294 26.47 20.31 9.06
C GLY A 294 25.15 19.90 8.41
N ASP A 295 25.17 18.88 7.55
CA ASP A 295 24.00 18.40 6.79
C ASP A 295 23.97 16.87 6.69
N ILE A 296 22.96 16.32 6.01
CA ILE A 296 22.68 14.87 5.93
C ILE A 296 23.84 14.03 5.37
N ASP A 297 24.67 14.63 4.52
CA ASP A 297 25.85 13.98 3.94
C ASP A 297 27.06 13.95 4.89
N GLY A 298 27.03 14.70 5.99
CA GLY A 298 28.13 14.83 6.95
C GLY A 298 28.21 13.74 8.03
N PHE A 299 27.21 12.84 8.08
CA PHE A 299 27.19 11.75 9.05
C PHE A 299 28.23 10.66 8.74
N GLU A 300 28.85 10.15 9.80
CA GLU A 300 29.75 9.02 9.79
C GLU A 300 29.22 7.90 10.68
N ALA A 301 29.61 6.64 10.40
CA ALA A 301 29.15 5.50 11.17
C ALA A 301 29.48 5.61 12.68
N SER A 302 30.55 6.32 13.04
CA SER A 302 30.93 6.56 14.44
C SER A 302 30.09 7.59 15.18
N ASP A 303 29.19 8.31 14.49
CA ASP A 303 28.30 9.28 15.13
C ASP A 303 27.14 8.64 15.88
N PHE A 304 26.80 7.40 15.52
CA PHE A 304 25.67 6.67 16.05
C PHE A 304 26.07 5.96 17.34
N VAL A 305 25.56 6.44 18.48
CA VAL A 305 25.81 5.83 19.80
C VAL A 305 24.54 5.13 20.28
N ILE A 306 24.55 3.81 20.23
CA ILE A 306 23.50 2.95 20.79
C ILE A 306 23.94 2.53 22.20
N ASP A 307 23.04 2.59 23.19
CA ASP A 307 23.34 2.20 24.57
C ASP A 307 24.07 0.85 24.63
N ALA A 308 25.25 0.84 25.27
CA ALA A 308 26.09 -0.34 25.44
C ALA A 308 25.35 -1.50 26.13
N ARG A 309 24.36 -1.18 26.98
CA ARG A 309 23.50 -2.16 27.66
C ARG A 309 22.58 -2.90 26.70
N TYR A 310 22.38 -2.45 25.44
CA TYR A 310 21.61 -3.22 24.45
C TYR A 310 22.10 -4.66 24.33
N LYS A 311 23.42 -4.88 24.43
CA LYS A 311 23.98 -6.24 24.33
C LYS A 311 23.60 -7.12 25.52
N GLU A 312 23.42 -6.55 26.70
CA GLU A 312 23.03 -7.28 27.92
C GLU A 312 21.50 -7.40 28.02
N ASN A 313 20.79 -6.36 27.55
CA ASN A 313 19.33 -6.23 27.53
C ASN A 313 18.72 -6.65 26.18
N SER A 314 19.32 -7.65 25.53
CA SER A 314 18.73 -8.30 24.37
C SER A 314 19.07 -9.78 24.37
N HIS A 315 18.12 -10.58 23.89
CA HIS A 315 18.35 -11.99 23.69
C HIS A 315 19.39 -12.23 22.58
N GLY A 316 20.02 -13.39 22.60
CA GLY A 316 21.01 -13.79 21.60
C GLY A 316 20.47 -13.78 20.17
N PRO A 317 21.36 -13.79 19.16
CA PRO A 317 20.94 -13.89 17.77
C PRO A 317 20.17 -15.20 17.52
N ILE A 318 19.26 -15.17 16.54
CA ILE A 318 18.59 -16.36 16.00
C ILE A 318 19.01 -16.42 14.53
N ALA A 319 19.64 -17.53 14.12
CA ALA A 319 20.07 -17.69 12.74
C ALA A 319 18.85 -17.94 11.85
N MET A 320 18.74 -17.17 10.77
CA MET A 320 17.75 -17.34 9.70
C MET A 320 18.46 -17.12 8.37
N LYS A 321 18.16 -17.95 7.37
CA LYS A 321 18.80 -17.87 6.06
C LYS A 321 18.06 -16.87 5.18
N MET A 322 18.79 -16.02 4.47
CA MET A 322 18.17 -15.16 3.46
C MET A 322 17.72 -16.01 2.26
N SER A 323 16.46 -15.85 1.85
CA SER A 323 15.90 -16.53 0.69
C SER A 323 16.35 -15.85 -0.62
N VAL A 324 17.25 -16.51 -1.34
CA VAL A 324 17.71 -16.12 -2.68
C VAL A 324 17.21 -17.12 -3.71
N LEU A 325 17.14 -16.73 -4.99
CA LEU A 325 16.77 -17.63 -6.08
C LEU A 325 17.70 -18.87 -6.06
N VAL A 326 17.13 -20.06 -5.88
CA VAL A 326 17.87 -21.30 -6.04
C VAL A 326 17.98 -21.58 -7.54
N SER A 327 19.20 -21.53 -8.09
CA SER A 327 19.44 -22.01 -9.44
C SER A 327 19.04 -23.49 -9.50
N SER A 328 17.98 -23.81 -10.25
CA SER A 328 17.67 -25.21 -10.52
C SER A 328 18.87 -25.85 -11.23
N PRO A 329 19.32 -27.06 -10.84
CA PRO A 329 20.30 -27.77 -11.64
C PRO A 329 19.72 -28.05 -13.03
N PRO A 330 20.55 -28.08 -14.10
CA PRO A 330 20.07 -28.37 -15.44
C PRO A 330 19.37 -29.74 -15.42
N SER A 331 18.15 -29.79 -15.96
CA SER A 331 17.43 -31.07 -16.11
C SER A 331 18.30 -32.04 -16.90
N PRO A 332 18.44 -33.31 -16.48
CA PRO A 332 19.12 -34.31 -17.28
C PRO A 332 18.39 -34.44 -18.61
N ALA A 333 19.16 -34.39 -19.70
CA ALA A 333 18.65 -34.50 -21.06
C ALA A 333 17.73 -35.73 -21.19
N SER A 334 16.53 -35.52 -21.74
CA SER A 334 15.57 -36.56 -22.04
C SER A 334 16.22 -37.68 -22.85
N PRO A 335 16.13 -38.95 -22.43
CA PRO A 335 16.61 -40.05 -23.25
C PRO A 335 15.71 -40.19 -24.49
N THR A 336 16.39 -40.26 -25.62
CA THR A 336 15.88 -40.45 -26.97
C THR A 336 14.94 -41.64 -27.11
N ALA A 337 13.97 -41.47 -28.02
CA ALA A 337 12.93 -42.41 -28.42
C ALA A 337 13.42 -43.80 -28.88
N SER A 338 12.58 -44.81 -28.66
CA SER A 338 12.30 -45.99 -29.52
C SER A 338 11.20 -46.87 -28.90
N PRO A 339 10.50 -47.75 -29.65
CA PRO A 339 9.62 -47.47 -30.77
C PRO A 339 8.20 -48.05 -30.56
N ARG A 340 7.27 -47.64 -31.44
CA ARG A 340 5.89 -48.15 -31.53
C ARG A 340 5.82 -49.66 -31.74
N LEU A 341 4.84 -50.30 -31.12
CA LEU A 341 4.27 -51.58 -31.57
C LEU A 341 2.76 -51.42 -31.85
N SER A 342 2.31 -52.13 -32.88
CA SER A 342 1.06 -52.00 -33.62
C SER A 342 0.02 -53.07 -33.26
N THR A 343 -1.27 -52.71 -33.40
CA THR A 343 -2.47 -53.52 -33.83
C THR A 343 -2.86 -54.73 -32.94
N ALA A 344 -4.12 -55.10 -32.68
CA ALA A 344 -5.33 -55.20 -33.53
C ALA A 344 -6.60 -55.52 -32.65
N PRO A 345 -7.82 -55.73 -33.24
CA PRO A 345 -9.11 -55.24 -32.70
C PRO A 345 -10.14 -56.33 -32.22
N SER A 346 -11.40 -55.88 -32.01
CA SER A 346 -12.71 -56.58 -31.85
C SER A 346 -13.32 -56.39 -30.45
N SER A 347 -14.63 -56.26 -30.21
CA SER A 347 -15.83 -56.51 -31.02
C SER A 347 -17.02 -55.73 -30.45
N THR A 348 -17.99 -55.49 -31.32
CA THR A 348 -19.39 -55.05 -31.09
C THR A 348 -20.15 -55.86 -30.04
N ASN A 349 -21.06 -55.23 -29.29
CA ASN A 349 -22.43 -55.74 -29.17
C ASN A 349 -23.44 -54.69 -28.68
N ASP A 350 -24.56 -54.72 -29.39
CA ASP A 350 -25.81 -54.00 -29.21
C ASP A 350 -26.74 -54.80 -28.28
N SER A 351 -27.56 -54.14 -27.47
CA SER A 351 -28.96 -54.57 -27.22
C SER A 351 -29.71 -53.64 -26.25
N SER A 352 -30.77 -53.07 -26.81
CA SER A 352 -31.96 -52.49 -26.21
C SER A 352 -32.64 -53.34 -25.10
N ARG A 353 -33.24 -52.67 -24.10
CA ARG A 353 -34.53 -53.09 -23.50
C ARG A 353 -35.24 -51.93 -22.77
N THR A 354 -36.50 -51.75 -23.14
CA THR A 354 -37.52 -50.80 -22.65
C THR A 354 -38.35 -51.38 -21.46
N PRO A 355 -39.26 -50.58 -20.82
CA PRO A 355 -39.52 -50.63 -19.37
C PRO A 355 -40.92 -51.12 -18.91
N SER A 356 -41.18 -50.98 -17.59
CA SER A 356 -42.47 -50.92 -16.85
C SER A 356 -42.92 -52.22 -16.11
N PRO A 357 -43.77 -52.18 -15.05
CA PRO A 357 -44.64 -51.07 -14.59
C PRO A 357 -44.66 -50.77 -13.06
N ALA A 358 -45.39 -49.71 -12.70
CA ALA A 358 -45.74 -49.23 -11.36
C ALA A 358 -46.86 -50.06 -10.68
N PRO A 359 -47.17 -49.76 -9.40
CA PRO A 359 -48.56 -49.77 -8.93
C PRO A 359 -49.00 -48.49 -8.21
N GLU A 360 -50.30 -48.46 -7.94
CA GLU A 360 -51.22 -47.34 -7.78
C GLU A 360 -51.27 -46.63 -6.42
N SER A 361 -51.76 -45.39 -6.52
CA SER A 361 -52.45 -44.47 -5.60
C SER A 361 -53.05 -44.95 -4.26
N CYS A 362 -52.95 -44.08 -3.25
CA CYS A 362 -54.02 -43.76 -2.29
C CYS A 362 -54.09 -42.23 -2.07
N GLU A 363 -55.33 -41.71 -2.04
CA GLU A 363 -55.69 -40.29 -1.88
C GLU A 363 -55.89 -39.84 -0.41
N ALA A 364 -55.84 -38.50 -0.26
CA ALA A 364 -56.46 -37.61 0.74
C ALA A 364 -55.60 -37.11 1.93
N PRO A 365 -55.85 -35.90 2.50
CA PRO A 365 -56.60 -34.72 2.02
C PRO A 365 -55.74 -33.43 1.97
N SER A 366 -56.26 -32.40 1.31
CA SER A 366 -55.70 -31.05 1.21
C SER A 366 -55.81 -30.25 2.52
N PRO A 367 -54.75 -29.57 2.97
CA PRO A 367 -54.85 -28.45 3.89
C PRO A 367 -54.74 -27.10 3.16
N THR A 368 -55.62 -26.20 3.54
CA THR A 368 -55.68 -24.76 3.24
C THR A 368 -54.32 -24.05 3.44
N PRO A 369 -54.05 -22.95 2.71
CA PRO A 369 -52.75 -22.29 2.73
C PRO A 369 -52.52 -21.60 4.08
N PRO A 370 -51.36 -21.77 4.74
CA PRO A 370 -50.97 -20.85 5.78
C PRO A 370 -50.65 -19.50 5.14
N SER A 371 -51.17 -18.46 5.75
CA SER A 371 -50.89 -17.05 5.48
C SER A 371 -49.40 -16.80 5.24
N SER A 372 -49.12 -15.98 4.24
CA SER A 372 -47.84 -15.32 3.98
C SER A 372 -47.11 -14.92 5.26
N LEU A 373 -46.14 -15.73 5.68
CA LEU A 373 -45.08 -15.30 6.59
C LEU A 373 -43.95 -14.79 5.69
N GLU A 374 -43.71 -13.48 5.78
CA GLU A 374 -42.58 -12.82 5.16
C GLU A 374 -41.27 -13.53 5.55
N PRO A 375 -40.37 -13.80 4.59
CA PRO A 375 -39.03 -14.22 4.93
C PRO A 375 -38.18 -12.97 5.30
N THR A 376 -37.46 -13.09 6.42
CA THR A 376 -36.18 -12.42 6.76
C THR A 376 -36.16 -11.03 7.43
N SER A 377 -36.24 -11.01 8.77
CA SER A 377 -35.68 -9.91 9.59
C SER A 377 -34.22 -10.14 10.03
N SER A 378 -33.70 -11.37 9.94
CA SER A 378 -32.35 -11.74 10.42
C SER A 378 -31.22 -11.55 9.38
N ALA A 379 -31.48 -11.81 8.10
CA ALA A 379 -30.47 -11.66 7.04
C ALA A 379 -30.20 -10.19 6.67
N SER A 380 -31.26 -9.38 6.60
CA SER A 380 -31.18 -7.93 6.38
C SER A 380 -30.45 -7.23 7.52
N SER A 381 -30.73 -7.60 8.78
CA SER A 381 -30.02 -7.05 9.96
C SER A 381 -28.54 -7.44 10.02
N LEU A 382 -28.15 -8.64 9.55
CA LEU A 382 -26.75 -9.06 9.44
C LEU A 382 -25.97 -8.29 8.37
N ARG A 383 -26.59 -8.04 7.20
CA ARG A 383 -25.99 -7.19 6.14
C ARG A 383 -25.80 -5.77 6.62
N LEU A 384 -26.86 -5.18 7.19
CA LEU A 384 -26.82 -3.84 7.77
C LEU A 384 -25.76 -3.74 8.88
N GLY A 385 -25.61 -4.77 9.72
CA GLY A 385 -24.58 -4.81 10.78
C GLY A 385 -23.14 -4.76 10.27
N ARG A 386 -22.82 -5.45 9.16
CA ARG A 386 -21.48 -5.37 8.54
C ARG A 386 -21.23 -4.02 7.88
N CYS A 387 -22.21 -3.51 7.14
CA CYS A 387 -22.14 -2.19 6.55
C CYS A 387 -21.95 -1.09 7.58
N ALA A 388 -22.72 -1.16 8.66
CA ALA A 388 -22.58 -0.25 9.79
C ALA A 388 -21.14 -0.28 10.33
N SER A 389 -20.52 -1.45 10.49
CA SER A 389 -19.13 -1.53 10.96
C SER A 389 -18.09 -0.97 9.98
N GLU A 390 -18.34 -1.01 8.67
CA GLU A 390 -17.43 -0.49 7.65
C GLU A 390 -17.53 1.04 7.53
N GLU A 391 -18.74 1.58 7.43
CA GLU A 391 -18.94 3.04 7.41
C GLU A 391 -18.61 3.70 8.76
N GLN A 392 -18.82 3.00 9.88
CA GLN A 392 -18.47 3.48 11.21
C GLN A 392 -16.97 3.78 11.36
N GLN A 393 -16.07 3.01 10.72
CA GLN A 393 -14.63 3.29 10.74
C GLN A 393 -14.31 4.67 10.13
N TYR A 394 -14.99 5.04 9.05
CA TYR A 394 -14.88 6.37 8.44
C TYR A 394 -15.41 7.47 9.38
N LEU A 395 -16.55 7.23 10.05
CA LEU A 395 -17.10 8.19 11.00
C LEU A 395 -16.21 8.34 12.25
N GLU A 396 -15.59 7.26 12.71
CA GLU A 396 -14.61 7.29 13.80
C GLU A 396 -13.35 8.04 13.42
N LEU A 397 -12.86 7.88 12.18
CA LEU A 397 -11.77 8.71 11.65
C LEU A 397 -12.14 10.20 11.72
N ALA A 398 -13.31 10.58 11.20
CA ALA A 398 -13.77 11.97 11.23
C ALA A 398 -13.87 12.50 12.67
N ARG A 399 -14.48 11.73 13.58
CA ARG A 399 -14.59 12.09 15.01
C ARG A 399 -13.22 12.28 15.66
N ASN A 400 -12.29 11.36 15.44
CA ASN A 400 -10.93 11.44 15.98
C ASN A 400 -10.20 12.69 15.50
N ILE A 401 -10.37 13.09 14.23
CA ILE A 401 -9.77 14.33 13.71
C ILE A 401 -10.38 15.56 14.39
N LEU A 402 -11.70 15.59 14.62
CA LEU A 402 -12.35 16.70 15.31
C LEU A 402 -11.93 16.81 16.78
N GLU A 403 -11.76 15.67 17.47
CA GLU A 403 -11.44 15.63 18.91
C GLU A 403 -9.94 15.78 19.19
N HIS A 404 -9.08 15.28 18.30
CA HIS A 404 -7.64 15.12 18.57
C HIS A 404 -6.74 15.66 17.45
N GLY A 405 -7.31 16.20 16.37
CA GLY A 405 -6.54 16.72 15.24
C GLY A 405 -5.70 17.94 15.62
N GLU A 406 -4.48 17.99 15.09
CA GLU A 406 -3.61 19.15 15.20
C GLU A 406 -4.12 20.27 14.29
N LEU A 407 -4.21 21.49 14.82
CA LEU A 407 -4.58 22.65 14.03
C LEU A 407 -3.45 23.00 13.05
N ARG A 408 -3.77 22.94 11.76
CA ARG A 408 -2.92 23.37 10.64
C ARG A 408 -3.41 24.72 10.13
N PRO A 409 -2.58 25.77 10.17
CA PRO A 409 -2.97 27.09 9.70
C PRO A 409 -3.24 27.09 8.18
N SER A 410 -4.06 28.04 7.75
CA SER A 410 -4.30 28.28 6.33
C SER A 410 -3.00 28.60 5.60
N VAL A 411 -2.83 28.02 4.42
CA VAL A 411 -1.81 28.42 3.45
C VAL A 411 -2.52 29.17 2.33
N LYS A 412 -2.03 30.36 1.96
CA LYS A 412 -2.45 31.11 0.75
C LYS A 412 -3.97 31.41 0.64
N GLY A 413 -4.65 31.70 1.75
CA GLY A 413 -6.03 32.21 1.74
C GLY A 413 -7.15 31.15 1.76
N GLY A 414 -6.80 29.86 1.94
CA GLY A 414 -7.77 28.78 2.18
C GLY A 414 -8.28 28.72 3.63
N ALA A 415 -9.10 27.72 3.96
CA ALA A 415 -9.41 27.41 5.35
C ALA A 415 -8.23 26.70 6.02
N GLY A 416 -8.01 26.93 7.31
CA GLY A 416 -7.18 26.03 8.13
C GLY A 416 -7.81 24.63 8.19
N ALA A 417 -7.11 23.66 8.77
CA ALA A 417 -7.63 22.30 8.92
C ALA A 417 -7.19 21.67 10.24
N LEU A 418 -7.98 20.74 10.76
CA LEU A 418 -7.56 19.79 11.80
C LEU A 418 -7.00 18.56 11.10
N ALA A 419 -5.84 18.05 11.54
CA ALA A 419 -5.16 16.94 10.87
C ALA A 419 -4.64 15.87 11.85
N LEU A 420 -4.72 14.61 11.43
CA LEU A 420 -4.06 13.47 12.08
C LEU A 420 -3.08 12.82 11.11
N PHE A 421 -1.89 12.48 11.62
CA PHE A 421 -0.88 11.78 10.85
C PHE A 421 -0.97 10.27 11.07
N SER A 422 -1.12 9.53 9.98
CA SER A 422 -1.22 8.07 9.94
C SER A 422 -2.29 7.50 10.85
N PRO A 423 -3.58 7.89 10.70
CA PRO A 423 -4.65 7.22 11.43
C PRO A 423 -4.72 5.72 11.08
N PRO A 424 -5.41 4.90 11.88
CA PRO A 424 -5.66 3.49 11.54
C PRO A 424 -6.25 3.35 10.13
N PRO A 425 -5.90 2.27 9.39
CA PRO A 425 -6.40 2.08 8.04
C PRO A 425 -7.90 1.77 8.01
N LEU A 426 -8.57 2.18 6.94
CA LEU A 426 -9.97 1.87 6.68
C LEU A 426 -10.05 0.65 5.76
N THR A 427 -10.87 -0.36 6.08
CA THR A 427 -11.02 -1.56 5.23
C THR A 427 -12.48 -1.84 4.91
N PHE A 428 -12.75 -2.12 3.63
CA PHE A 428 -14.09 -2.35 3.08
C PHE A 428 -14.13 -3.66 2.28
N SER A 429 -15.15 -4.48 2.51
CA SER A 429 -15.44 -5.65 1.68
C SER A 429 -16.12 -5.23 0.39
N LEU A 430 -15.53 -5.60 -0.74
CA LEU A 430 -16.05 -5.33 -2.09
C LEU A 430 -17.00 -6.42 -2.59
N SER A 431 -17.16 -7.51 -1.84
CA SER A 431 -18.06 -8.58 -2.22
C SER A 431 -18.80 -9.16 -1.02
N ARG A 432 -20.03 -9.62 -1.24
CA ARG A 432 -20.89 -10.19 -0.19
C ARG A 432 -21.79 -11.29 -0.74
N LEU A 433 -22.07 -12.30 0.07
CA LEU A 433 -23.07 -13.35 -0.25
C LEU A 433 -24.47 -12.73 -0.35
N ALA A 434 -25.20 -12.99 -1.45
CA ALA A 434 -26.57 -12.57 -1.73
C ALA A 434 -27.51 -12.85 -0.54
N SER A 435 -27.35 -14.03 0.06
CA SER A 435 -28.01 -14.42 1.31
C SER A 435 -26.94 -14.74 2.36
N PRO A 436 -26.75 -13.89 3.40
CA PRO A 436 -25.72 -14.08 4.43
C PRO A 436 -25.87 -15.38 5.21
N THR A 437 -27.08 -15.94 5.25
CA THR A 437 -27.41 -17.20 5.94
C THR A 437 -27.22 -18.42 5.06
N ASP A 438 -27.03 -18.23 3.75
CA ASP A 438 -26.78 -19.30 2.78
C ASP A 438 -25.36 -19.17 2.20
N PRO A 439 -24.41 -20.01 2.63
CA PRO A 439 -23.03 -19.99 2.14
C PRO A 439 -22.90 -20.36 0.66
N PHE A 440 -23.96 -20.87 0.02
CA PHE A 440 -24.00 -21.20 -1.41
C PHE A 440 -24.64 -20.11 -2.27
N SER A 441 -25.15 -19.04 -1.64
CA SER A 441 -25.75 -17.94 -2.38
C SER A 441 -24.72 -17.20 -3.24
N PRO A 442 -25.12 -16.65 -4.40
CA PRO A 442 -24.18 -15.99 -5.29
C PRO A 442 -23.52 -14.79 -4.60
N THR A 443 -22.29 -14.49 -4.97
CA THR A 443 -21.59 -13.33 -4.45
C THR A 443 -21.92 -12.08 -5.28
N GLU A 444 -22.38 -11.03 -4.61
CA GLU A 444 -22.67 -9.72 -5.18
C GLU A 444 -21.47 -8.79 -5.01
N ARG A 445 -21.26 -7.91 -5.99
CA ARG A 445 -20.28 -6.82 -5.91
C ARG A 445 -20.89 -5.66 -5.12
N VAL A 446 -20.13 -5.11 -4.18
CA VAL A 446 -20.58 -4.04 -3.28
C VAL A 446 -19.65 -2.85 -3.41
N LEU A 447 -20.21 -1.66 -3.44
CA LEU A 447 -19.47 -0.42 -3.57
C LEU A 447 -19.53 0.36 -2.24
N PRO A 448 -18.39 0.75 -1.62
CA PRO A 448 -18.36 1.47 -0.34
C PRO A 448 -18.75 2.94 -0.51
N LEU A 449 -19.97 3.17 -0.98
CA LEU A 449 -20.57 4.48 -1.19
C LEU A 449 -21.30 4.87 0.09
N LEU A 450 -20.79 5.90 0.79
CA LEU A 450 -21.32 6.31 2.10
C LEU A 450 -22.84 6.51 2.08
N THR A 451 -23.50 6.11 3.16
CA THR A 451 -24.96 6.19 3.30
C THR A 451 -25.39 7.30 4.26
N THR A 452 -24.52 7.71 5.18
CA THR A 452 -24.73 8.86 6.08
C THR A 452 -24.67 10.20 5.36
N LYS A 453 -24.20 10.23 4.11
CA LYS A 453 -24.27 11.39 3.20
C LYS A 453 -24.33 10.93 1.75
N LYS A 454 -25.23 11.52 0.97
CA LYS A 454 -25.27 11.32 -0.48
C LYS A 454 -23.96 11.71 -1.19
N VAL A 455 -23.34 10.76 -1.87
CA VAL A 455 -22.14 10.91 -2.72
C VAL A 455 -22.54 10.90 -4.19
N ASN A 456 -21.87 11.70 -5.02
CA ASN A 456 -22.21 11.84 -6.45
C ASN A 456 -21.52 10.76 -7.30
N PHE A 457 -22.15 9.60 -7.44
CA PHE A 457 -21.60 8.48 -8.20
C PHE A 457 -21.38 8.81 -9.69
N ASP A 458 -22.25 9.61 -10.31
CA ASP A 458 -22.13 9.95 -11.73
C ASP A 458 -20.85 10.74 -12.01
N ALA A 459 -20.51 11.71 -11.17
CA ALA A 459 -19.25 12.45 -11.27
C ALA A 459 -18.02 11.55 -11.03
N ILE A 460 -18.12 10.60 -10.09
CA ILE A 460 -17.03 9.67 -9.79
C ILE A 460 -16.73 8.76 -10.98
N ARG A 461 -17.75 8.13 -11.58
CA ARG A 461 -17.52 7.22 -12.72
C ARG A 461 -17.00 7.96 -13.96
N GLU A 462 -17.45 9.19 -14.20
CA GLU A 462 -16.97 10.05 -15.29
C GLU A 462 -15.46 10.27 -15.14
N GLU A 463 -15.04 10.83 -14.00
CA GLU A 463 -13.64 11.12 -13.72
C GLU A 463 -12.77 9.86 -13.60
N PHE A 464 -13.31 8.76 -13.06
CA PHE A 464 -12.63 7.48 -13.03
C PHE A 464 -12.30 6.99 -14.44
N THR A 465 -13.25 7.00 -15.38
CA THR A 465 -12.97 6.57 -16.75
C THR A 465 -12.06 7.54 -17.51
N TRP A 466 -12.13 8.84 -17.22
CA TRP A 466 -11.17 9.83 -17.72
C TRP A 466 -9.74 9.53 -17.22
N THR A 467 -9.60 9.15 -15.95
CA THR A 467 -8.33 8.73 -15.34
C THR A 467 -7.80 7.44 -15.97
N LEU A 468 -8.67 6.44 -16.21
CA LEU A 468 -8.29 5.17 -16.87
C LEU A 468 -7.67 5.40 -18.25
N ARG A 469 -8.14 6.42 -18.98
CA ARG A 469 -7.66 6.80 -20.32
C ARG A 469 -6.39 7.64 -20.31
N GLY A 470 -5.83 7.96 -19.14
CA GLY A 470 -4.64 8.79 -19.05
C GLY A 470 -4.84 10.26 -19.44
N CYS A 471 -6.09 10.73 -19.47
CA CYS A 471 -6.42 12.08 -19.90
C CYS A 471 -5.94 13.12 -18.86
N THR A 472 -5.59 14.32 -19.36
CA THR A 472 -5.16 15.47 -18.55
C THR A 472 -5.96 16.74 -18.85
N ASP A 473 -6.74 16.75 -19.93
CA ASP A 473 -7.68 17.81 -20.25
C ASP A 473 -9.00 17.64 -19.46
N ALA A 474 -9.11 18.39 -18.38
CA ALA A 474 -10.26 18.41 -17.50
C ALA A 474 -11.48 19.17 -18.08
N SER A 475 -11.32 19.90 -19.19
CA SER A 475 -12.47 20.55 -19.87
C SER A 475 -13.46 19.54 -20.45
N LYS A 476 -13.03 18.28 -20.59
CA LYS A 476 -13.85 17.13 -21.02
C LYS A 476 -14.77 16.59 -19.92
N LEU A 477 -14.59 17.01 -18.67
CA LEU A 477 -15.39 16.57 -17.54
C LEU A 477 -16.56 17.53 -17.31
N THR A 478 -17.76 16.97 -17.10
CA THR A 478 -18.97 17.73 -16.79
C THR A 478 -19.16 17.98 -15.29
N SER A 479 -18.48 17.20 -14.44
CA SER A 479 -18.55 17.30 -12.97
C SER A 479 -18.15 18.67 -12.41
N GLY A 480 -17.27 19.41 -13.12
CA GLY A 480 -16.73 20.70 -12.68
C GLY A 480 -15.79 20.63 -11.47
N ILE A 481 -15.39 19.43 -11.03
CA ILE A 481 -14.51 19.23 -9.85
C ILE A 481 -13.16 19.93 -10.06
N TRP A 482 -12.64 19.86 -11.28
CA TRP A 482 -11.32 20.39 -11.64
C TRP A 482 -11.33 21.85 -12.08
N SER A 483 -12.50 22.49 -12.25
CA SER A 483 -12.60 23.81 -12.88
C SER A 483 -11.77 24.89 -12.20
N ALA A 484 -11.61 24.83 -10.87
CA ALA A 484 -10.73 25.76 -10.15
C ALA A 484 -9.25 25.47 -10.44
N ASN A 485 -8.86 24.20 -10.32
CA ASN A 485 -7.49 23.71 -10.45
C ASN A 485 -6.97 23.65 -11.90
N SER A 486 -7.85 23.80 -12.88
CA SER A 486 -7.51 23.84 -14.30
C SER A 486 -7.74 25.21 -14.94
N SER A 487 -8.14 26.22 -14.16
CA SER A 487 -8.36 27.58 -14.66
C SER A 487 -7.05 28.25 -15.05
N ARG A 488 -7.08 29.15 -16.04
CA ARG A 488 -5.90 29.93 -16.46
C ARG A 488 -5.19 30.60 -15.26
N ALA A 489 -5.97 31.22 -14.38
CA ALA A 489 -5.44 31.90 -13.19
C ALA A 489 -4.72 30.94 -12.22
N TYR A 490 -5.24 29.72 -12.04
CA TYR A 490 -4.60 28.73 -11.19
C TYR A 490 -3.31 28.20 -11.82
N LEU A 491 -3.34 27.86 -13.11
CA LEU A 491 -2.16 27.38 -13.84
C LEU A 491 -1.03 28.44 -13.82
N ASP A 492 -1.36 29.72 -14.04
CA ASP A 492 -0.41 30.83 -13.90
C ASP A 492 0.20 30.92 -12.51
N SER A 493 -0.61 30.68 -11.47
CA SER A 493 -0.13 30.68 -10.07
C SER A 493 0.85 29.54 -9.75
N LYS A 494 0.86 28.50 -10.60
CA LYS A 494 1.77 27.36 -10.51
C LYS A 494 2.99 27.49 -11.43
N GLY A 495 3.04 28.51 -12.27
CA GLY A 495 4.09 28.67 -13.28
C GLY A 495 3.89 27.82 -14.54
N LEU A 496 2.70 27.23 -14.74
CA LEU A 496 2.34 26.39 -15.89
C LEU A 496 1.79 27.25 -17.04
N TYR A 497 2.59 28.22 -17.48
CA TYR A 497 2.16 29.23 -18.47
C TYR A 497 1.86 28.63 -19.84
N GLU A 498 2.58 27.57 -20.19
CA GLU A 498 2.51 26.88 -21.47
C GLU A 498 1.32 25.92 -21.60
N TYR A 499 0.55 25.70 -20.53
CA TYR A 499 -0.56 24.74 -20.53
C TYR A 499 -1.84 25.42 -21.03
N ASP A 500 -2.65 24.70 -21.80
CA ASP A 500 -3.99 25.17 -22.16
C ASP A 500 -4.90 25.22 -20.91
N GLU A 501 -5.85 26.15 -20.86
CA GLU A 501 -6.88 26.12 -19.82
C GLU A 501 -7.65 24.79 -19.89
N GLY A 502 -7.78 24.10 -18.75
CA GLY A 502 -8.29 22.72 -18.69
C GLY A 502 -7.19 21.66 -18.53
N ASP A 503 -5.96 21.92 -18.94
CA ASP A 503 -4.84 20.96 -18.82
C ASP A 503 -4.27 20.94 -17.40
N ILE A 504 -4.42 19.81 -16.69
CA ILE A 504 -3.90 19.64 -15.33
C ILE A 504 -2.46 19.09 -15.27
N GLY A 505 -1.84 18.86 -16.41
CA GLY A 505 -0.51 18.27 -16.52
C GLY A 505 -0.46 16.76 -16.36
N PRO A 506 0.75 16.17 -16.29
CA PRO A 506 0.97 14.73 -16.27
C PRO A 506 0.68 14.12 -14.89
N GLY A 507 -0.46 14.44 -14.28
CA GLY A 507 -0.91 13.87 -13.01
C GLY A 507 -1.79 12.62 -13.18
N TYR A 508 -2.13 11.98 -12.05
CA TYR A 508 -3.19 10.95 -11.97
C TYR A 508 -3.13 9.89 -13.08
N GLY A 509 -4.10 9.92 -14.01
CA GLY A 509 -4.23 8.95 -15.09
C GLY A 509 -3.03 8.92 -16.02
N HIS A 510 -2.42 10.07 -16.31
CA HIS A 510 -1.23 10.11 -17.16
C HIS A 510 -0.10 9.29 -16.55
N GLN A 511 0.07 9.37 -15.22
CA GLN A 511 1.06 8.54 -14.53
C GLN A 511 0.70 7.06 -14.54
N TRP A 512 -0.59 6.69 -14.66
CA TRP A 512 -0.98 5.28 -14.78
C TRP A 512 -0.64 4.70 -16.15
N ARG A 513 -0.78 5.49 -17.21
CA ARG A 513 -0.66 5.04 -18.62
C ARG A 513 0.71 5.35 -19.24
N HIS A 514 1.40 6.38 -18.79
CA HIS A 514 2.57 6.97 -19.45
C HIS A 514 3.66 7.37 -18.45
N PHE A 515 3.86 6.60 -17.36
CA PHE A 515 4.85 6.95 -16.34
C PHE A 515 6.25 7.11 -16.95
N GLY A 516 6.90 8.24 -16.70
CA GLY A 516 8.24 8.55 -17.22
C GLY A 516 8.28 8.97 -18.69
N ALA A 517 7.14 9.16 -19.35
CA ALA A 517 7.08 9.83 -20.64
C ALA A 517 7.35 11.34 -20.50
N GLN A 518 7.95 11.95 -21.52
CA GLN A 518 8.10 13.40 -21.55
C GLN A 518 6.76 14.05 -21.88
N TYR A 519 6.18 14.77 -20.91
CA TYR A 519 4.93 15.49 -21.12
C TYR A 519 5.08 16.63 -22.14
N ARG A 520 4.13 16.70 -23.09
CA ARG A 520 4.10 17.66 -24.20
C ARG A 520 2.74 18.38 -24.34
N GLY A 521 1.82 18.18 -23.40
CA GLY A 521 0.49 18.80 -23.36
C GLY A 521 -0.67 17.81 -23.54
N ALA A 522 -1.89 18.22 -23.21
CA ALA A 522 -3.06 17.34 -23.13
C ALA A 522 -3.66 16.86 -24.46
N LYS A 523 -3.26 17.46 -25.59
CA LYS A 523 -3.75 17.09 -26.94
C LYS A 523 -2.84 16.10 -27.67
N GLU A 524 -1.68 15.80 -27.08
CA GLU A 524 -0.68 14.93 -27.67
C GLU A 524 -1.06 13.45 -27.52
N ASN A 525 -0.57 12.62 -28.45
CA ASN A 525 -0.64 11.17 -28.32
C ASN A 525 0.62 10.64 -27.62
N TYR A 526 0.43 9.83 -26.58
CA TYR A 526 1.48 9.20 -25.79
C TYR A 526 1.49 7.66 -25.95
N ASP A 527 0.77 7.13 -26.93
CA ASP A 527 0.72 5.69 -27.20
C ASP A 527 2.13 5.10 -27.38
N GLY A 528 2.47 4.12 -26.54
CA GLY A 528 3.78 3.46 -26.54
C GLY A 528 4.90 4.25 -25.87
N GLU A 529 4.62 5.43 -25.32
CA GLU A 529 5.59 6.21 -24.54
C GLU A 529 5.51 5.93 -23.04
N GLY A 530 6.65 5.94 -22.37
CA GLY A 530 6.75 5.68 -20.93
C GLY A 530 6.33 4.25 -20.57
N VAL A 531 5.77 4.09 -19.37
CA VAL A 531 5.28 2.82 -18.86
C VAL A 531 3.78 2.87 -18.63
N ASP A 532 3.05 2.04 -19.39
CA ASP A 532 1.66 1.70 -19.08
C ASP A 532 1.61 0.72 -17.90
N GLN A 533 1.39 1.28 -16.71
CA GLN A 533 1.35 0.51 -15.48
C GLN A 533 0.08 -0.34 -15.36
N LEU A 534 -1.03 0.12 -15.96
CA LEU A 534 -2.33 -0.54 -15.86
C LEU A 534 -2.36 -1.81 -16.73
N GLU A 535 -1.91 -1.71 -17.98
CA GLU A 535 -1.76 -2.87 -18.86
C GLU A 535 -0.70 -3.85 -18.30
N ARG A 536 0.42 -3.33 -17.79
CA ARG A 536 1.45 -4.15 -17.12
C ARG A 536 0.88 -4.88 -15.90
N LEU A 537 0.04 -4.21 -15.09
CA LEU A 537 -0.61 -4.79 -13.92
C LEU A 537 -1.51 -5.97 -14.31
N ILE A 538 -2.45 -5.74 -15.24
CA ILE A 538 -3.42 -6.76 -15.68
C ILE A 538 -2.69 -7.98 -16.24
N ARG A 539 -1.71 -7.75 -17.12
CA ARG A 539 -0.87 -8.81 -17.68
C ARG A 539 -0.10 -9.56 -16.60
N SER A 540 0.50 -8.83 -15.66
CA SER A 540 1.26 -9.44 -14.57
C SER A 540 0.39 -10.29 -13.66
N ILE A 541 -0.83 -9.88 -13.33
CA ILE A 541 -1.73 -10.67 -12.50
C ILE A 541 -2.14 -11.96 -13.24
N LYS A 542 -2.43 -11.88 -14.54
CA LYS A 542 -2.81 -13.06 -15.35
C LYS A 542 -1.70 -14.10 -15.46
N THR A 543 -0.44 -13.66 -15.50
CA THR A 543 0.70 -14.53 -15.82
C THR A 543 1.51 -14.93 -14.59
N GLU A 544 1.58 -14.07 -13.58
CA GLU A 544 2.46 -14.21 -12.42
C GLU A 544 1.78 -13.65 -11.15
N PRO A 545 0.60 -14.19 -10.75
CA PRO A 545 -0.26 -13.66 -9.68
C PRO A 545 0.38 -13.69 -8.27
N GLU A 546 1.43 -14.46 -8.08
CA GLU A 546 2.17 -14.56 -6.82
C GLU A 546 3.16 -13.40 -6.60
N LYS A 547 3.36 -12.54 -7.59
CA LYS A 547 4.35 -11.46 -7.51
C LYS A 547 3.92 -10.31 -6.59
N ARG A 548 4.80 -9.94 -5.66
CA ARG A 548 4.60 -8.83 -4.70
C ARG A 548 4.85 -7.43 -5.29
N LYS A 549 4.65 -7.23 -6.59
CA LYS A 549 4.94 -5.98 -7.30
C LYS A 549 3.79 -5.48 -8.19
N HIS A 550 2.59 -6.00 -7.98
CA HIS A 550 1.36 -5.52 -8.61
C HIS A 550 1.01 -4.14 -8.06
N ILE A 551 1.70 -3.10 -8.53
CA ILE A 551 1.62 -1.74 -8.01
C ILE A 551 1.49 -0.75 -9.16
N ILE A 552 0.57 0.20 -9.03
CA ILE A 552 0.51 1.41 -9.84
C ILE A 552 0.95 2.58 -8.95
N CYS A 553 1.88 3.39 -9.42
CA CYS A 553 2.35 4.59 -8.72
C CYS A 553 2.02 5.84 -9.53
N ALA A 554 1.30 6.77 -8.93
CA ALA A 554 1.00 8.07 -9.53
C ALA A 554 2.03 9.14 -9.14
N TRP A 555 2.91 8.87 -8.17
CA TRP A 555 3.88 9.82 -7.67
C TRP A 555 5.20 9.75 -8.46
N SER A 556 5.48 10.79 -9.25
CA SER A 556 6.73 10.99 -9.99
C SER A 556 7.39 12.30 -9.55
N PRO A 557 8.44 12.26 -8.69
CA PRO A 557 9.24 13.42 -8.32
C PRO A 557 9.70 14.28 -9.51
N ALA A 558 10.06 13.65 -10.64
CA ALA A 558 10.53 14.33 -11.84
C ALA A 558 9.45 15.12 -12.61
N ASP A 559 8.18 14.98 -12.22
CA ASP A 559 7.04 15.64 -12.87
C ASP A 559 6.19 16.48 -11.91
N LEU A 560 6.53 16.57 -10.62
CA LEU A 560 5.68 17.24 -9.62
C LEU A 560 5.46 18.73 -9.93
N ASP A 561 6.47 19.39 -10.46
CA ASP A 561 6.43 20.80 -10.86
C ASP A 561 5.62 21.05 -12.15
N LYS A 562 5.34 19.98 -12.91
CA LYS A 562 4.52 20.00 -14.13
C LYS A 562 3.04 19.74 -13.85
N MET A 563 2.68 19.32 -12.63
CA MET A 563 1.30 18.98 -12.29
C MET A 563 0.58 20.19 -11.69
N ALA A 564 -0.62 20.52 -12.19
CA ALA A 564 -1.47 21.54 -11.56
C ALA A 564 -1.78 21.15 -10.10
N LEU A 565 -2.08 19.87 -9.88
CA LEU A 565 -2.22 19.28 -8.56
C LEU A 565 -1.55 17.90 -8.52
N PRO A 566 -0.52 17.70 -7.68
CA PRO A 566 0.09 16.38 -7.50
C PRO A 566 -0.90 15.36 -6.92
N PRO A 567 -0.87 14.09 -7.33
CA PRO A 567 -1.85 13.10 -6.92
C PRO A 567 -1.81 12.83 -5.41
N CYS A 568 -3.00 12.78 -4.78
CA CYS A 568 -3.18 12.48 -3.36
C CYS A 568 -3.10 10.97 -3.10
N PRO A 569 -3.92 10.11 -3.75
CA PRO A 569 -3.60 8.70 -3.91
C PRO A 569 -2.27 8.55 -4.63
N THR A 570 -1.25 8.13 -3.89
CA THR A 570 0.14 8.16 -4.34
C THR A 570 0.49 6.88 -5.07
N PHE A 571 0.04 5.74 -4.55
CA PHE A 571 0.16 4.43 -5.17
C PHE A 571 -0.92 3.49 -4.68
N VAL A 572 -1.11 2.41 -5.43
CA VAL A 572 -2.03 1.32 -5.12
C VAL A 572 -1.33 -0.02 -5.33
N GLN A 573 -1.45 -0.92 -4.36
CA GLN A 573 -0.92 -2.28 -4.40
C GLN A 573 -2.06 -3.29 -4.45
N PHE A 574 -1.96 -4.26 -5.35
CA PHE A 574 -2.90 -5.36 -5.49
C PHE A 574 -2.30 -6.67 -4.95
N TYR A 575 -3.18 -7.53 -4.46
CA TYR A 575 -2.82 -8.82 -3.89
C TYR A 575 -3.83 -9.89 -4.31
N VAL A 576 -3.31 -10.93 -4.97
CA VAL A 576 -4.13 -12.07 -5.41
C VAL A 576 -4.11 -13.14 -4.32
N HIS A 577 -5.27 -13.41 -3.72
CA HIS A 577 -5.48 -14.54 -2.82
C HIS A 577 -5.68 -15.83 -3.61
N SER A 578 -4.85 -16.83 -3.32
CA SER A 578 -5.00 -18.16 -3.93
C SER A 578 -6.18 -18.91 -3.30
N PRO A 579 -6.86 -19.78 -4.06
CA PRO A 579 -7.86 -20.68 -3.49
C PRO A 579 -7.19 -21.56 -2.42
N SER A 580 -7.70 -21.56 -1.20
CA SER A 580 -7.20 -22.44 -0.15
C SER A 580 -7.57 -23.88 -0.49
N PHE A 581 -6.58 -24.69 -0.89
CA PHE A 581 -6.74 -26.14 -0.92
C PHE A 581 -6.78 -26.65 0.53
N SER A 582 -7.98 -26.98 1.03
CA SER A 582 -8.11 -27.85 2.19
C SER A 582 -7.42 -29.17 1.88
N SER A 583 -6.35 -29.50 2.62
CA SER A 583 -5.62 -30.77 2.47
C SER A 583 -6.33 -31.97 3.12
N SER A 584 -7.64 -31.89 3.36
CA SER A 584 -8.41 -33.03 3.83
C SER A 584 -9.72 -33.14 3.02
N PRO A 585 -9.84 -34.13 2.12
CA PRO A 585 -11.13 -34.44 1.52
C PRO A 585 -11.96 -35.11 2.62
N SER A 586 -12.77 -34.33 3.35
CA SER A 586 -13.86 -34.95 4.09
C SER A 586 -14.85 -35.48 3.04
N LEU A 587 -15.16 -36.78 3.12
CA LEU A 587 -16.09 -37.48 2.22
C LEU A 587 -17.54 -36.92 2.27
N PHE A 588 -17.77 -35.80 2.96
CA PHE A 588 -19.08 -35.19 3.20
C PHE A 588 -19.13 -33.67 3.00
N SER A 589 -18.08 -33.03 2.47
CA SER A 589 -18.16 -31.60 2.16
C SER A 589 -18.62 -31.39 0.73
N SER A 590 -19.87 -30.97 0.54
CA SER A 590 -20.38 -30.38 -0.70
C SER A 590 -19.83 -28.95 -0.89
N ALA A 591 -18.53 -28.75 -0.69
CA ALA A 591 -17.87 -27.48 -1.01
C ALA A 591 -17.98 -27.25 -2.53
N PRO A 592 -18.19 -26.00 -2.98
CA PRO A 592 -18.28 -25.69 -4.41
C PRO A 592 -17.05 -26.22 -5.14
N ALA A 593 -17.27 -26.73 -6.35
CA ALA A 593 -16.20 -27.12 -7.25
C ALA A 593 -15.35 -25.89 -7.59
N ASN A 594 -14.17 -25.79 -6.96
CA ASN A 594 -13.17 -24.71 -7.05
C ASN A 594 -13.63 -23.32 -6.58
N PRO A 595 -13.27 -22.87 -5.35
CA PRO A 595 -13.36 -21.46 -5.00
C PRO A 595 -12.46 -20.63 -5.94
N ARG A 596 -13.00 -19.53 -6.49
CA ARG A 596 -12.23 -18.61 -7.34
C ARG A 596 -11.17 -17.88 -6.52
N ALA A 597 -10.03 -17.60 -7.15
CA ALA A 597 -9.02 -16.73 -6.58
C ALA A 597 -9.61 -15.31 -6.41
N ARG A 598 -9.13 -14.59 -5.39
CA ARG A 598 -9.71 -13.28 -5.02
C ARG A 598 -8.68 -12.17 -5.10
N LEU A 599 -9.11 -10.93 -5.30
CA LEU A 599 -8.25 -9.76 -5.46
C LEU A 599 -8.54 -8.73 -4.36
N SER A 600 -7.54 -8.46 -3.52
CA SER A 600 -7.54 -7.33 -2.60
C SER A 600 -6.68 -6.19 -3.11
N CYS A 601 -6.97 -4.99 -2.62
CA CYS A 601 -6.34 -3.74 -3.03
C CYS A 601 -6.02 -2.89 -1.80
N ALA A 602 -4.82 -2.35 -1.72
CA ALA A 602 -4.40 -1.39 -0.69
C ALA A 602 -3.97 -0.09 -1.36
N VAL A 603 -4.59 1.03 -0.98
CA VAL A 603 -4.30 2.37 -1.47
C VAL A 603 -3.53 3.13 -0.40
N TYR A 604 -2.46 3.81 -0.79
CA TYR A 604 -1.83 4.80 0.06
C TYR A 604 -2.14 6.21 -0.44
N GLN A 605 -2.78 6.99 0.42
CA GLN A 605 -3.16 8.37 0.16
C GLN A 605 -2.40 9.31 1.09
N ARG A 606 -1.42 10.03 0.55
CA ARG A 606 -0.53 10.90 1.36
C ARG A 606 -1.28 12.03 2.09
N SER A 607 -2.44 12.43 1.56
CA SER A 607 -3.26 13.56 2.02
C SER A 607 -4.72 13.27 1.70
N ALA A 608 -5.58 13.22 2.71
CA ALA A 608 -6.98 12.86 2.60
C ALA A 608 -7.86 13.95 3.20
N ASP A 609 -8.56 14.69 2.34
CA ASP A 609 -9.71 15.50 2.75
C ASP A 609 -10.84 14.52 3.11
N VAL A 610 -11.13 14.41 4.40
CA VAL A 610 -12.10 13.44 4.91
C VAL A 610 -13.52 13.77 4.47
N ALA A 611 -13.87 15.04 4.26
CA ALA A 611 -15.24 15.42 3.95
C ALA A 611 -15.61 15.19 2.48
N LEU A 612 -14.68 15.42 1.55
CA LEU A 612 -14.94 15.35 0.10
C LEU A 612 -14.05 14.34 -0.63
N GLY A 613 -12.72 14.48 -0.50
CA GLY A 613 -11.76 13.69 -1.27
C GLY A 613 -11.80 12.19 -0.96
N LEU A 614 -11.77 11.83 0.32
CA LEU A 614 -11.74 10.43 0.74
C LEU A 614 -13.01 9.64 0.31
N PRO A 615 -14.25 10.15 0.49
CA PRO A 615 -15.43 9.49 -0.06
C PRO A 615 -15.41 9.30 -1.58
N PHE A 616 -14.81 10.24 -2.32
CA PHE A 616 -14.62 10.13 -3.76
C PHE A 616 -13.61 9.03 -4.11
N ASP A 617 -12.43 9.06 -3.48
CA ASP A 617 -11.34 8.13 -3.73
C ASP A 617 -11.72 6.69 -3.36
N LEU A 618 -12.42 6.48 -2.23
CA LEU A 618 -12.91 5.16 -1.81
C LEU A 618 -13.67 4.45 -2.93
N VAL A 619 -14.55 5.18 -3.61
CA VAL A 619 -15.38 4.65 -4.69
C VAL A 619 -14.56 4.44 -5.95
N SER A 620 -13.73 5.40 -6.34
CA SER A 620 -12.86 5.30 -7.53
C SER A 620 -11.94 4.07 -7.48
N TYR A 621 -11.31 3.81 -6.33
CA TYR A 621 -10.43 2.64 -6.18
C TYR A 621 -11.20 1.33 -5.94
N ALA A 622 -12.44 1.38 -5.45
CA ALA A 622 -13.33 0.22 -5.49
C ALA A 622 -13.68 -0.15 -6.93
N LEU A 623 -14.03 0.82 -7.79
CA LEU A 623 -14.27 0.60 -9.22
C LEU A 623 -13.03 0.01 -9.91
N LEU A 624 -11.84 0.56 -9.65
CA LEU A 624 -10.58 0.00 -10.15
C LEU A 624 -10.39 -1.45 -9.74
N THR A 625 -10.60 -1.78 -8.46
CA THR A 625 -10.43 -3.14 -7.94
C THR A 625 -11.41 -4.11 -8.58
N HIS A 626 -12.68 -3.70 -8.73
CA HIS A 626 -13.70 -4.49 -9.43
C HIS A 626 -13.35 -4.76 -10.88
N LEU A 627 -12.84 -3.75 -11.58
CA LEU A 627 -12.47 -3.81 -12.99
C LEU A 627 -11.24 -4.71 -13.20
N VAL A 628 -10.19 -4.52 -12.41
CA VAL A 628 -8.99 -5.39 -12.46
C VAL A 628 -9.37 -6.83 -12.14
N ALA A 629 -10.21 -7.06 -11.12
CA ALA A 629 -10.71 -8.39 -10.79
C ALA A 629 -11.48 -9.02 -11.97
N LEU A 630 -12.39 -8.27 -12.61
CA LEU A 630 -13.12 -8.75 -13.80
C LEU A 630 -12.15 -9.13 -14.94
N LEU A 631 -11.24 -8.23 -15.29
CA LEU A 631 -10.32 -8.42 -16.41
C LEU A 631 -9.32 -9.55 -16.17
N THR A 632 -9.10 -9.95 -14.93
CA THR A 632 -8.17 -11.01 -14.53
C THR A 632 -8.86 -12.31 -14.09
N ASP A 633 -10.19 -12.40 -14.21
CA ASP A 633 -11.02 -13.54 -13.76
C ASP A 633 -10.83 -13.90 -12.28
N LEU A 634 -10.81 -12.84 -11.47
CA LEU A 634 -10.76 -12.91 -10.01
C LEU A 634 -12.04 -12.35 -9.41
N GLU A 635 -12.33 -12.77 -8.18
CA GLU A 635 -13.38 -12.15 -7.37
C GLU A 635 -12.82 -10.97 -6.57
N PRO A 636 -13.48 -9.80 -6.56
CA PRO A 636 -13.07 -8.68 -5.71
C PRO A 636 -13.23 -9.07 -4.23
N HIS A 637 -12.29 -8.69 -3.38
CA HIS A 637 -12.26 -9.06 -1.96
C HIS A 637 -12.28 -7.83 -1.04
N GLU A 638 -11.12 -7.31 -0.64
CA GLU A 638 -11.02 -6.19 0.30
C GLU A 638 -10.34 -4.99 -0.35
N LEU A 639 -10.78 -3.80 0.05
CA LEU A 639 -10.15 -2.52 -0.25
C LEU A 639 -9.70 -1.87 1.05
N THR A 640 -8.40 -1.61 1.19
CA THR A 640 -7.81 -0.98 2.37
C THR A 640 -7.21 0.38 2.01
N PHE A 641 -7.53 1.42 2.78
CA PHE A 641 -6.95 2.75 2.65
C PHE A 641 -6.01 3.04 3.81
N HIS A 642 -4.76 3.33 3.46
CA HIS A 642 -3.75 3.88 4.36
C HIS A 642 -3.62 5.37 4.10
N LEU A 643 -3.73 6.19 5.15
CA LEU A 643 -3.74 7.64 5.03
C LEU A 643 -2.47 8.22 5.64
N GLY A 644 -1.79 9.14 4.95
CA GLY A 644 -0.66 9.92 5.48
C GLY A 644 -1.15 11.05 6.38
N ASP A 645 -1.56 12.17 5.77
CA ASP A 645 -2.22 13.30 6.45
C ASP A 645 -3.73 13.23 6.21
N ALA A 646 -4.51 12.84 7.22
CA ALA A 646 -5.97 12.88 7.15
C ALA A 646 -6.48 14.14 7.83
N HIS A 647 -7.27 14.96 7.12
CA HIS A 647 -7.66 16.27 7.62
C HIS A 647 -9.11 16.65 7.31
N VAL A 648 -9.60 17.56 8.14
CA VAL A 648 -10.91 18.21 8.02
C VAL A 648 -10.67 19.72 7.97
N TYR A 649 -11.11 20.37 6.89
CA TYR A 649 -11.07 21.83 6.81
C TYR A 649 -11.99 22.44 7.87
N LEU A 650 -11.59 23.56 8.46
CA LEU A 650 -12.34 24.21 9.53
C LEU A 650 -13.75 24.64 9.09
N ASP A 651 -13.93 24.99 7.81
CA ASP A 651 -15.22 25.34 7.24
C ASP A 651 -16.07 24.12 6.82
N HIS A 652 -15.58 22.90 7.07
CA HIS A 652 -16.30 21.65 6.87
C HIS A 652 -16.80 21.02 8.18
N VAL A 653 -16.37 21.55 9.35
CA VAL A 653 -16.66 20.96 10.67
C VAL A 653 -18.17 20.80 10.90
N ASP A 654 -18.96 21.86 10.78
CA ASP A 654 -20.43 21.81 10.98
C ASP A 654 -21.12 20.75 10.10
N GLY A 655 -20.63 20.61 8.85
CA GLY A 655 -21.13 19.62 7.90
C GLY A 655 -20.80 18.19 8.33
N LEU A 656 -19.61 17.96 8.88
CA LEU A 656 -19.22 16.66 9.40
C LEU A 656 -19.90 16.34 10.74
N GLU A 657 -20.09 17.31 11.63
CA GLU A 657 -20.89 17.12 12.84
C GLU A 657 -22.33 16.72 12.51
N THR A 658 -22.92 17.36 11.49
CA THR A 658 -24.23 16.96 10.94
C THR A 658 -24.22 15.52 10.42
N GLN A 659 -23.14 15.09 9.76
CA GLN A 659 -23.00 13.71 9.30
C GLN A 659 -22.85 12.72 10.46
N LEU A 660 -22.02 13.06 11.46
CA LEU A 660 -21.75 12.24 12.65
C LEU A 660 -22.97 12.04 13.54
N ALA A 661 -23.93 12.97 13.52
CA ALA A 661 -25.19 12.86 14.23
C ALA A 661 -26.22 11.92 13.55
N ARG A 662 -25.94 11.44 12.33
CA ARG A 662 -26.84 10.54 11.59
C ARG A 662 -26.56 9.09 11.96
N GLU A 663 -27.64 8.30 12.02
CA GLU A 663 -27.55 6.85 12.16
C GLU A 663 -27.24 6.19 10.81
N ILE A 664 -26.47 5.11 10.82
CA ILE A 664 -26.28 4.27 9.63
C ILE A 664 -27.52 3.39 9.47
N ARG A 665 -28.35 3.72 8.48
CA ARG A 665 -29.67 3.08 8.25
C ARG A 665 -29.76 2.26 6.97
N PHE A 666 -28.80 2.44 6.06
CA PHE A 666 -28.83 1.84 4.73
C PHE A 666 -27.62 0.94 4.51
N ASP A 667 -27.79 -0.04 3.63
CA ASP A 667 -26.70 -0.89 3.15
C ASP A 667 -25.94 -0.18 2.01
N PHE A 668 -24.71 -0.60 1.75
CA PHE A 668 -23.95 -0.13 0.61
C PHE A 668 -24.60 -0.64 -0.68
N PRO A 669 -24.64 0.17 -1.75
CA PRO A 669 -25.23 -0.26 -3.01
C PRO A 669 -24.41 -1.36 -3.68
N THR A 670 -25.09 -2.20 -4.45
CA THR A 670 -24.43 -3.16 -5.33
C THR A 670 -23.90 -2.49 -6.59
N LEU A 671 -22.89 -3.10 -7.21
CA LEU A 671 -22.32 -2.67 -8.50
C LEU A 671 -22.57 -3.75 -9.57
N GLU A 672 -23.22 -3.36 -10.67
CA GLU A 672 -23.33 -4.17 -11.87
C GLU A 672 -22.30 -3.68 -12.90
N LEU A 673 -21.50 -4.61 -13.43
CA LEU A 673 -20.64 -4.38 -14.59
C LEU A 673 -21.39 -4.86 -15.84
N SER A 674 -21.76 -3.93 -16.73
CA SER A 674 -22.72 -4.21 -17.80
C SER A 674 -22.15 -5.05 -18.95
N ARG A 675 -20.83 -5.06 -19.13
CA ARG A 675 -20.12 -5.93 -20.07
C ARG A 675 -19.32 -7.00 -19.34
N SER A 676 -19.35 -8.21 -19.90
CA SER A 676 -18.50 -9.34 -19.49
C SER A 676 -17.03 -9.11 -19.81
N ARG A 677 -16.16 -9.93 -19.21
CA ARG A 677 -14.73 -9.94 -19.50
C ARG A 677 -14.47 -10.17 -20.99
N GLU A 678 -15.15 -11.14 -21.60
CA GLU A 678 -14.96 -11.53 -23.01
C GLU A 678 -15.44 -10.44 -23.97
N GLU A 679 -16.46 -9.66 -23.60
CA GLU A 679 -16.90 -8.49 -24.36
C GLU A 679 -15.88 -7.37 -24.30
N LEU A 680 -15.34 -7.06 -23.11
CA LEU A 680 -14.29 -6.06 -22.95
C LEU A 680 -13.01 -6.47 -23.67
N GLU A 681 -12.53 -7.71 -23.50
CA GLU A 681 -11.31 -8.20 -24.18
C GLU A 681 -11.44 -8.13 -25.71
N ARG A 682 -12.62 -8.45 -26.29
CA ARG A 682 -12.85 -8.29 -27.73
C ARG A 682 -12.90 -6.84 -28.18
N ALA A 683 -13.30 -5.91 -27.31
CA ALA A 683 -13.44 -4.50 -27.63
C ALA A 683 -12.14 -3.69 -27.44
N GLY A 684 -11.07 -4.28 -26.88
CA GLY A 684 -9.81 -3.59 -26.58
C GLY A 684 -9.35 -3.70 -25.13
N GLY A 685 -9.99 -4.54 -24.32
CA GLY A 685 -9.63 -4.75 -22.92
C GLY A 685 -9.91 -3.53 -22.06
N ILE A 686 -8.88 -3.05 -21.34
CA ILE A 686 -9.00 -1.92 -20.42
C ILE A 686 -9.29 -0.59 -21.15
N ASP A 687 -8.82 -0.46 -22.40
CA ASP A 687 -9.02 0.75 -23.21
C ASP A 687 -10.46 0.90 -23.72
N ALA A 688 -11.20 -0.20 -23.75
CA ALA A 688 -12.58 -0.22 -24.20
C ALA A 688 -13.58 0.20 -23.12
N VAL A 689 -13.13 0.46 -21.89
CA VAL A 689 -13.99 0.75 -20.74
C VAL A 689 -14.63 2.13 -20.85
N GLU A 690 -15.93 2.18 -20.56
CA GLU A 690 -16.79 3.36 -20.66
C GLU A 690 -17.60 3.56 -19.37
N GLU A 691 -18.12 4.77 -19.17
CA GLU A 691 -18.89 5.12 -17.96
C GLU A 691 -20.13 4.23 -17.78
N ASN A 692 -20.76 3.86 -18.90
CA ASN A 692 -21.96 3.02 -18.93
C ASN A 692 -21.70 1.55 -18.56
N ASP A 693 -20.43 1.16 -18.38
CA ASP A 693 -20.06 -0.14 -17.82
C ASP A 693 -20.42 -0.24 -16.35
N PHE A 694 -20.46 0.88 -15.64
CA PHE A 694 -20.67 0.92 -14.20
C PHE A 694 -22.11 1.33 -13.89
N ARG A 695 -22.92 0.35 -13.51
CA ARG A 695 -24.32 0.55 -13.11
C ARG A 695 -24.47 0.34 -11.61
N LEU A 696 -25.03 1.34 -10.94
CA LEU A 696 -25.29 1.29 -9.52
C LEU A 696 -26.65 0.62 -9.27
N GLY A 697 -26.68 -0.32 -8.31
CA GLY A 697 -27.92 -0.82 -7.75
C GLY A 697 -28.68 0.25 -6.96
N LYS A 698 -29.66 -0.17 -6.16
CA LYS A 698 -30.43 0.76 -5.32
C LYS A 698 -29.49 1.44 -4.32
N TYR A 699 -29.30 2.76 -4.46
CA TYR A 699 -28.53 3.58 -3.53
C TYR A 699 -29.45 4.45 -2.69
N GLU A 700 -29.62 4.05 -1.43
CA GLU A 700 -30.33 4.82 -0.41
C GLU A 700 -29.30 5.50 0.51
N SER A 701 -29.51 6.79 0.77
CA SER A 701 -28.63 7.57 1.62
C SER A 701 -29.38 8.70 2.29
N GLU A 702 -28.84 9.19 3.38
CA GLU A 702 -29.24 10.46 3.97
C GLU A 702 -28.99 11.62 2.98
N PRO A 703 -29.71 12.76 3.09
CA PRO A 703 -29.60 13.88 2.17
C PRO A 703 -28.17 14.43 2.04
N ARG A 704 -27.88 15.00 0.86
CA ARG A 704 -26.56 15.61 0.57
C ARG A 704 -26.23 16.70 1.58
N ILE A 705 -25.01 16.66 2.11
CA ILE A 705 -24.39 17.77 2.87
C ILE A 705 -23.45 18.50 1.91
N ARG A 706 -23.52 19.83 1.89
CA ARG A 706 -22.69 20.66 1.02
C ARG A 706 -21.43 21.06 1.76
N PHE A 707 -20.28 20.81 1.13
CA PHE A 707 -18.97 21.25 1.59
C PHE A 707 -18.37 22.17 0.53
N LYS A 708 -17.55 23.13 0.96
CA LYS A 708 -16.86 24.05 0.07
C LYS A 708 -15.68 23.33 -0.60
N LEU A 709 -15.54 23.46 -1.92
CA LEU A 709 -14.34 22.98 -2.61
C LEU A 709 -13.18 23.95 -2.38
N HIS A 710 -12.01 23.40 -2.07
CA HIS A 710 -10.76 24.13 -1.89
C HIS A 710 -9.78 23.78 -3.02
N PRO A 711 -9.15 24.77 -3.68
CA PRO A 711 -8.20 24.57 -4.77
C PRO A 711 -6.77 24.21 -4.32
#